data_AF-A0A0D0IJP5-F1
#
_entry.id   AF-A0A0D0IJP5-F1
#
_cell.length_a   1.000
_cell.length_b   1.000
_cell.length_c   1.000
_cell.angle_alpha   90.00
_cell.angle_beta   90.00
_cell.angle_gamma   90.00
#
_symmetry.space_group_name_H-M   'P 1'
#
loop_
_entity.id
_entity.type
_entity.pdbx_description
1 polymer ?
#
loop_
_entity_poly.entity_id
_entity_poly.type
_entity_poly.pdbx_seq_one_letter_code
_entity_poly.pdbx_strand_id
1 'polypeptide(L)'
;MNSHALGGGIGVDHLDQELGGPVAVVNPFAEEQAEWLRQLGAIGGRNPLLHFEDHPANRIELSSTHPGGLPQFISGNKILLSALIRDDLALRHARAAAARVTDKAVEMRTMRGLETVNLAVGLAKWSFEGTEFTAPVLLRPLAIRRYGRDFELKLKNFPVVNSELIRALRDQFGITIDARSLIELSQAEGVFKPQPVIDRLRQMVAGVPEFVVQPRLVVSSFHNISQGMRADAVRLDTPILQAICGSEPAKRTLSENYHPVNPVSPDVAAPETDRCLYDSDPEQDDVLAQIDAGQSIVVRQLPGTGGTQTVVNAIGNLVRDGKHVMVVTPRRSTIDGITHRLTRAGLPGLAVTPRRLRRNLVESISRNENATAEQMRDVDEALVRLRGVLLDYRDALSTPDERFSVTPLHALRKLTNLSLGENPPTTTVRLDDQALGQLTIDRSSVADDLTEVARLGQFQYGPDDSPWYGVDFSSTEEARAAYGIAVDLAESQLPRLISMANEVVEQTSMRPYESVSELGVYLRLLMGVRDTLDRFTPEVYDRSLAEVIAAHAPRGSDEDMSAANKRRLRKLAQEYVRPGVSITDMYSRLVQIQQQRVLWQRYTTVVGARPEVPLGIADVVVAFQSAYQDLDKLDAVLGTTVEPDRLKNLELHDLAARVSELAKESEVLQNIQERTTIVERLRSARLGPLLDDLSARHVPAEAVAAELELAWWQSVLERMLQTNPALLSANTGVIERLEADFRLVDDAHAGANGTLLASKLADAWRVAVLDNKQEALALRGLLRSGYASIAALAQDSPVLFSTLAPVLAMSPYEVSQLPETARFDTVLLIDAGATTLAENLGAIRRADQVVVFGDDTTQTPSPFEIGVHSPSEDEPATPKSQRSALGELAEVLPTLKLTRSYRAGGEDLTSLVNTRFYGGEIKSLPWAGSFLGHSSLTYDFVPAGQGLPDQQTGAVESTEAEVDRVVQMVLQHADERPNESLMVITASEKHAVRVYREVLQAFSKFPQYREFLLGERAEPFAVLTLEQATAQSRDRVIFSIGYGRTPHGRVLSNFGALGRPGGEHLLAIAMTRARRAMTIVSCFKPEDLDSSRLKHGVVELAELLAFEHPEPEPVSLPSETDPLVREFADRLEAYGVRVVLDYRGAIPIAASHGDRAIAIDIDLGTASSGDGGASLREALRLRPAVLRRLGWHYHRVQSFDLFADPEGVAGRIARVLGASAQASDAAFQ
;
A
#
# COMPACT_ATOMS: atom_id res chain seq x y z
N MET A 1 39.45 -41.66 -48.18
CA MET A 1 40.21 -42.92 -48.34
C MET A 1 39.37 -44.05 -47.75
N ASN A 2 39.04 -45.02 -48.61
CA ASN A 2 38.39 -46.34 -48.43
C ASN A 2 37.02 -46.37 -47.73
N SER A 3 35.86 -46.51 -48.39
CA SER A 3 35.37 -47.45 -49.44
C SER A 3 35.23 -48.92 -49.01
N HIS A 4 33.99 -49.38 -48.82
CA HIS A 4 33.41 -50.44 -49.66
C HIS A 4 31.88 -50.53 -49.46
N ALA A 5 31.18 -50.52 -50.60
CA ALA A 5 29.76 -50.76 -50.78
C ALA A 5 29.48 -52.25 -51.01
N LEU A 6 28.21 -52.67 -50.88
CA LEU A 6 27.48 -53.65 -51.71
C LEU A 6 26.00 -53.67 -51.24
N GLY A 7 25.09 -53.04 -51.99
CA GLY A 7 24.05 -53.73 -52.78
C GLY A 7 22.68 -53.54 -52.10
N GLY A 8 21.55 -53.18 -52.71
CA GLY A 8 21.12 -52.98 -54.09
C GLY A 8 19.59 -53.16 -54.10
N GLY A 9 18.85 -52.35 -54.85
CA GLY A 9 17.45 -52.64 -55.20
C GLY A 9 16.42 -51.59 -54.76
N ILE A 10 16.08 -50.68 -55.68
CA ILE A 10 14.80 -49.96 -55.71
C ILE A 10 13.89 -50.75 -56.65
N GLY A 11 12.63 -50.95 -56.23
CA GLY A 11 11.50 -51.13 -57.15
C GLY A 11 10.68 -52.40 -56.92
N VAL A 12 9.68 -52.33 -56.03
CA VAL A 12 8.35 -52.92 -56.25
C VAL A 12 7.33 -51.99 -55.59
N ASP A 13 6.82 -51.05 -56.37
CA ASP A 13 5.50 -50.45 -56.17
C ASP A 13 4.44 -51.52 -56.42
N HIS A 14 3.31 -51.42 -55.72
CA HIS A 14 2.12 -52.29 -55.76
C HIS A 14 2.25 -53.67 -55.09
N LEU A 15 1.95 -53.73 -53.78
CA LEU A 15 1.16 -54.77 -53.11
C LEU A 15 1.10 -54.48 -51.59
N ASP A 16 0.33 -53.47 -51.19
CA ASP A 16 -0.10 -53.26 -49.80
C ASP A 16 -1.49 -52.57 -49.74
N GLN A 17 -2.32 -52.82 -50.75
CA GLN A 17 -3.75 -52.57 -50.70
C GLN A 17 -4.45 -53.93 -50.67
N GLU A 18 -4.58 -54.50 -49.48
CA GLU A 18 -5.60 -55.48 -49.07
C GLU A 18 -5.11 -56.15 -47.78
N LEU A 19 -5.33 -55.49 -46.63
CA LEU A 19 -5.50 -56.05 -45.27
C LEU A 19 -5.33 -54.92 -44.25
N GLY A 20 -6.37 -54.12 -44.08
CA GLY A 20 -6.40 -53.02 -43.12
C GLY A 20 -7.76 -52.33 -43.12
N GLY A 21 -8.79 -53.02 -42.63
CA GLY A 21 -10.01 -52.32 -42.23
C GLY A 21 -9.64 -51.24 -41.19
N PRO A 22 -10.37 -50.12 -41.11
CA PRO A 22 -10.06 -49.06 -40.16
C PRO A 22 -10.08 -49.67 -38.76
N VAL A 23 -8.92 -49.76 -38.12
CA VAL A 23 -8.85 -50.00 -36.67
C VAL A 23 -9.54 -48.79 -36.06
N ALA A 24 -10.80 -48.97 -35.65
CA ALA A 24 -11.52 -47.96 -34.91
C ALA A 24 -10.71 -47.71 -33.64
N VAL A 25 -10.01 -46.57 -33.60
CA VAL A 25 -9.38 -46.07 -32.38
C VAL A 25 -10.53 -45.87 -31.40
N VAL A 26 -10.67 -46.81 -30.46
CA VAL A 26 -11.66 -46.72 -29.41
C VAL A 26 -11.28 -45.47 -28.61
N ASN A 27 -12.10 -44.42 -28.71
CA ASN A 27 -11.93 -43.23 -27.90
C ASN A 27 -12.12 -43.63 -26.42
N PRO A 28 -11.07 -43.62 -25.59
CA PRO A 28 -11.15 -44.11 -24.22
C PRO A 28 -12.06 -43.24 -23.33
N PHE A 29 -12.46 -42.06 -23.81
CA PHE A 29 -13.32 -41.09 -23.09
C PHE A 29 -14.70 -40.91 -23.76
N ALA A 30 -15.15 -41.90 -24.53
CA ALA A 30 -16.40 -41.82 -25.28
C ALA A 30 -17.64 -41.70 -24.36
N GLU A 31 -17.60 -42.29 -23.16
CA GLU A 31 -18.71 -42.23 -22.20
C GLU A 31 -18.84 -40.83 -21.58
N GLU A 32 -17.73 -40.22 -21.17
CA GLU A 32 -17.67 -38.86 -20.64
C GLU A 32 -18.10 -37.83 -21.69
N GLN A 33 -17.61 -37.98 -22.93
CA GLN A 33 -18.03 -37.11 -24.04
C GLN A 33 -19.52 -37.29 -24.35
N ALA A 34 -20.06 -38.52 -24.27
CA ALA A 34 -21.49 -38.76 -24.44
C ALA A 34 -22.33 -38.15 -23.31
N GLU A 35 -21.83 -38.11 -22.07
CA GLU A 35 -22.45 -37.40 -20.95
C GLU A 35 -22.49 -35.90 -21.21
N TRP A 36 -21.38 -35.28 -21.62
CA TRP A 36 -21.35 -33.87 -21.99
C TRP A 36 -22.33 -33.52 -23.11
N LEU A 37 -22.41 -34.35 -24.16
CA LEU A 37 -23.39 -34.17 -25.23
C LEU A 37 -24.83 -34.33 -24.74
N ARG A 38 -25.08 -35.22 -23.77
CA ARG A 38 -26.39 -35.33 -23.10
C ARG A 38 -26.73 -34.05 -22.36
N GLN A 39 -25.80 -33.55 -21.54
CA GLN A 39 -25.96 -32.29 -20.80
C GLN A 39 -26.26 -31.13 -21.74
N LEU A 40 -25.46 -30.95 -22.81
CA LEU A 40 -25.69 -29.92 -23.82
C LEU A 40 -27.09 -29.96 -24.44
N GLY A 41 -27.70 -31.14 -24.55
CA GLY A 41 -29.06 -31.30 -25.06
C GLY A 41 -30.17 -30.87 -24.14
N ALA A 42 -29.93 -30.97 -22.83
CA ALA A 42 -30.88 -30.58 -21.80
C ALA A 42 -30.80 -29.08 -21.47
N ILE A 43 -29.73 -28.39 -21.86
CA ILE A 43 -29.56 -26.95 -21.64
C ILE A 43 -30.70 -26.17 -22.29
N GLY A 44 -31.29 -25.24 -21.53
CA GLY A 44 -32.39 -24.40 -21.99
C GLY A 44 -33.76 -25.08 -21.93
N GLY A 45 -33.83 -26.31 -21.41
CA GLY A 45 -35.08 -27.05 -21.20
C GLY A 45 -35.76 -27.48 -22.50
N ARG A 46 -37.09 -27.61 -22.45
CA ARG A 46 -37.89 -28.02 -23.62
C ARG A 46 -37.84 -26.96 -24.72
N ASN A 47 -37.45 -27.34 -25.93
CA ASN A 47 -37.24 -26.43 -27.06
C ASN A 47 -38.55 -25.67 -27.44
N PRO A 48 -38.67 -24.36 -27.14
CA PRO A 48 -39.88 -23.59 -27.45
C PRO A 48 -40.04 -23.28 -28.95
N LEU A 49 -39.03 -23.58 -29.77
CA LEU A 49 -39.13 -23.46 -31.23
C LEU A 49 -39.79 -24.67 -31.89
N LEU A 50 -39.98 -25.78 -31.17
CA LEU A 50 -40.65 -26.99 -31.67
C LEU A 50 -41.80 -27.45 -30.77
N HIS A 51 -41.74 -27.15 -29.47
CA HIS A 51 -42.72 -27.58 -28.48
C HIS A 51 -43.23 -26.39 -27.66
N PHE A 52 -43.68 -25.35 -28.35
CA PHE A 52 -44.28 -24.19 -27.69
C PHE A 52 -45.61 -24.55 -27.00
N GLU A 53 -45.68 -24.32 -25.69
CA GLU A 53 -46.92 -24.46 -24.93
C GLU A 53 -47.86 -23.27 -25.16
N ASP A 54 -48.79 -23.44 -26.09
CA ASP A 54 -49.79 -22.44 -26.48
C ASP A 54 -50.88 -22.24 -25.40
N HIS A 55 -50.49 -21.80 -24.20
CA HIS A 55 -51.37 -21.44 -23.08
C HIS A 55 -51.46 -19.90 -22.87
N PRO A 56 -52.63 -19.31 -22.53
CA PRO A 56 -52.77 -17.85 -22.39
C PRO A 56 -51.82 -17.22 -21.36
N ALA A 57 -51.41 -17.97 -20.34
CA ALA A 57 -50.45 -17.49 -19.33
C ALA A 57 -48.99 -17.46 -19.82
N ASN A 58 -48.69 -18.09 -20.95
CA ASN A 58 -47.33 -18.25 -21.48
C ASN A 58 -47.04 -17.29 -22.65
N ARG A 59 -48.03 -16.50 -23.07
CA ARG A 59 -47.96 -15.73 -24.33
C ARG A 59 -48.75 -14.43 -24.30
N ILE A 60 -48.27 -13.43 -25.03
CA ILE A 60 -49.04 -12.23 -25.36
C ILE A 60 -49.67 -12.44 -26.74
N GLU A 61 -51.00 -12.47 -26.80
CA GLU A 61 -51.75 -12.63 -28.05
C GLU A 61 -51.95 -11.27 -28.74
N LEU A 62 -51.44 -11.14 -29.97
CA LEU A 62 -51.52 -9.92 -30.77
C LEU A 62 -52.29 -10.10 -32.09
N SER A 63 -52.97 -11.23 -32.28
CA SER A 63 -53.73 -11.50 -33.52
C SER A 63 -54.97 -10.60 -33.69
N SER A 64 -55.55 -10.09 -32.60
CA SER A 64 -56.73 -9.21 -32.59
C SER A 64 -56.41 -7.79 -32.10
N THR A 65 -55.30 -7.20 -32.59
CA THR A 65 -54.85 -5.87 -32.19
C THR A 65 -55.68 -4.73 -32.79
N HIS A 66 -55.72 -3.60 -32.08
CA HIS A 66 -56.45 -2.41 -32.52
C HIS A 66 -55.80 -1.80 -33.78
N PRO A 67 -56.58 -1.45 -34.83
CA PRO A 67 -56.05 -0.97 -36.12
C PRO A 67 -55.17 0.27 -36.02
N GLY A 68 -55.37 1.12 -35.01
CA GLY A 68 -54.55 2.32 -34.79
C GLY A 68 -53.15 2.07 -34.21
N GLY A 69 -52.95 0.96 -33.48
CA GLY A 69 -51.67 0.64 -32.82
C GLY A 69 -50.78 -0.29 -33.64
N LEU A 70 -51.38 -1.20 -34.41
CA LEU A 70 -50.65 -2.21 -35.17
C LEU A 70 -49.66 -1.63 -36.21
N PRO A 71 -50.00 -0.58 -37.01
CA PRO A 71 -49.05 0.02 -37.95
C PRO A 71 -47.80 0.58 -37.25
N GLN A 72 -47.98 1.27 -36.11
CA GLN A 72 -46.87 1.83 -35.32
C GLN A 72 -45.98 0.72 -34.73
N PHE A 73 -46.59 -0.39 -34.30
CA PHE A 73 -45.85 -1.54 -33.79
C PHE A 73 -45.03 -2.22 -34.88
N ILE A 74 -45.63 -2.49 -36.04
CA ILE A 74 -44.97 -3.15 -37.18
C ILE A 74 -43.80 -2.30 -37.72
N SER A 75 -43.94 -0.97 -37.70
CA SER A 75 -42.89 -0.02 -38.09
C SER A 75 -41.72 0.07 -37.10
N GLY A 76 -41.78 -0.63 -35.97
CA GLY A 76 -40.70 -0.69 -34.98
C GLY A 76 -40.67 0.47 -33.98
N ASN A 77 -41.74 1.26 -33.90
CA ASN A 77 -41.87 2.30 -32.88
C ASN A 77 -42.19 1.69 -31.50
N LYS A 78 -41.85 2.43 -30.44
CA LYS A 78 -42.24 2.07 -29.07
C LYS A 78 -43.75 2.24 -28.91
N ILE A 79 -44.43 1.22 -28.40
CA ILE A 79 -45.88 1.26 -28.17
C ILE A 79 -46.24 0.59 -26.85
N LEU A 80 -47.26 1.12 -26.17
CA LEU A 80 -47.82 0.53 -24.97
C LEU A 80 -48.75 -0.65 -25.30
N LEU A 81 -48.74 -1.69 -24.47
CA LEU A 81 -49.59 -2.87 -24.61
C LEU A 81 -51.08 -2.48 -24.59
N SER A 82 -51.47 -1.50 -23.76
CA SER A 82 -52.84 -0.97 -23.72
C SER A 82 -53.26 -0.23 -24.98
N ALA A 83 -52.32 0.23 -25.82
CA ALA A 83 -52.65 0.84 -27.10
C ALA A 83 -52.89 -0.22 -28.21
N LEU A 84 -52.34 -1.43 -28.02
CA LEU A 84 -52.51 -2.56 -28.93
C LEU A 84 -53.76 -3.37 -28.64
N ILE A 85 -54.15 -3.51 -27.37
CA ILE A 85 -55.30 -4.32 -26.93
C ILE A 85 -56.27 -3.40 -26.16
N ARG A 86 -57.47 -3.19 -26.73
CA ARG A 86 -58.52 -2.34 -26.12
C ARG A 86 -59.56 -3.09 -25.29
N ASP A 87 -59.67 -4.40 -25.47
CA ASP A 87 -60.60 -5.22 -24.68
C ASP A 87 -60.06 -5.44 -23.26
N ASP A 88 -60.85 -5.14 -22.24
CA ASP A 88 -60.40 -5.11 -20.84
C ASP A 88 -60.07 -6.50 -20.27
N LEU A 89 -60.73 -7.56 -20.74
CA LEU A 89 -60.43 -8.93 -20.31
C LEU A 89 -59.16 -9.45 -21.00
N ALA A 90 -59.06 -9.25 -22.31
CA ALA A 90 -57.88 -9.60 -23.09
C ALA A 90 -56.64 -8.82 -22.62
N LEU A 91 -56.78 -7.52 -22.30
CA LEU A 91 -55.69 -6.70 -21.79
C LEU A 91 -55.22 -7.17 -20.41
N ARG A 92 -56.13 -7.63 -19.54
CA ARG A 92 -55.76 -8.23 -18.24
C ARG A 92 -54.94 -9.51 -18.42
N HIS A 93 -55.38 -10.43 -19.27
CA HIS A 93 -54.62 -11.64 -19.58
C HIS A 93 -53.26 -11.32 -20.23
N ALA A 94 -53.24 -10.39 -21.20
CA ALA A 94 -52.04 -9.96 -21.87
C ALA A 94 -51.03 -9.31 -20.91
N ARG A 95 -51.49 -8.51 -19.93
CA ARG A 95 -50.62 -7.94 -18.89
C ARG A 95 -50.03 -9.00 -17.96
N ALA A 96 -50.82 -9.99 -17.58
CA ALA A 96 -50.33 -11.11 -16.76
C ALA A 96 -49.26 -11.92 -17.51
N ALA A 97 -49.51 -12.27 -18.78
CA ALA A 97 -48.51 -12.95 -19.61
C ALA A 97 -47.28 -12.06 -19.89
N ALA A 98 -47.48 -10.77 -20.13
CA ALA A 98 -46.40 -9.81 -20.33
C ALA A 98 -45.49 -9.68 -19.10
N ALA A 99 -46.05 -9.74 -17.89
CA ALA A 99 -45.26 -9.80 -16.66
C ALA A 99 -44.32 -11.01 -16.68
N ARG A 100 -44.86 -12.21 -16.87
CA ARG A 100 -44.09 -13.47 -16.88
C ARG A 100 -43.04 -13.50 -17.99
N VAL A 101 -43.41 -13.08 -19.21
CA VAL A 101 -42.47 -12.97 -20.34
C VAL A 101 -41.37 -11.95 -20.03
N THR A 102 -41.69 -10.83 -19.37
CA THR A 102 -40.70 -9.82 -18.98
C THR A 102 -39.76 -10.34 -17.91
N ASP A 103 -40.28 -11.00 -16.87
CA ASP A 103 -39.48 -11.57 -15.79
C ASP A 103 -38.52 -12.62 -16.35
N LYS A 104 -39.03 -13.51 -17.22
CA LYS A 104 -38.20 -14.48 -17.93
C LYS A 104 -37.15 -13.83 -18.83
N ALA A 105 -37.51 -12.76 -19.54
CA ALA A 105 -36.58 -12.01 -20.38
C ALA A 105 -35.48 -11.32 -19.57
N VAL A 106 -35.78 -10.85 -18.36
CA VAL A 106 -34.81 -10.26 -17.46
C VAL A 106 -33.86 -11.35 -16.96
N GLU A 107 -34.37 -12.48 -16.46
CA GLU A 107 -33.58 -13.65 -16.04
C GLU A 107 -32.61 -14.10 -17.14
N MET A 108 -33.12 -14.41 -18.33
CA MET A 108 -32.29 -14.85 -19.47
C MET A 108 -31.22 -13.82 -19.85
N ARG A 109 -31.57 -12.54 -19.81
CA ARG A 109 -30.63 -11.46 -20.16
C ARG A 109 -29.53 -11.28 -19.12
N THR A 110 -29.86 -11.34 -17.82
CA THR A 110 -28.91 -11.05 -16.75
C THR A 110 -28.03 -12.26 -16.41
N MET A 111 -28.62 -13.45 -16.34
CA MET A 111 -27.95 -14.67 -15.89
C MET A 111 -27.33 -15.50 -17.00
N ARG A 112 -27.85 -15.38 -18.24
CA ARG A 112 -27.41 -16.18 -19.39
C ARG A 112 -26.89 -15.33 -20.55
N GLY A 113 -27.06 -14.01 -20.48
CA GLY A 113 -26.71 -13.10 -21.56
C GLY A 113 -27.60 -13.27 -22.80
N LEU A 114 -28.76 -13.92 -22.70
CA LEU A 114 -29.64 -14.28 -23.82
C LEU A 114 -30.77 -13.25 -24.03
N GLU A 115 -31.14 -12.98 -25.29
CA GLU A 115 -32.38 -12.27 -25.65
C GLU A 115 -33.32 -13.25 -26.35
N THR A 116 -34.29 -13.76 -25.60
CA THR A 116 -35.15 -14.87 -26.02
C THR A 116 -36.54 -14.41 -26.49
N VAL A 117 -36.93 -13.17 -26.20
CA VAL A 117 -38.26 -12.66 -26.54
C VAL A 117 -38.35 -12.34 -28.03
N ASN A 118 -39.26 -13.03 -28.70
CA ASN A 118 -39.55 -12.82 -30.12
C ASN A 118 -41.07 -12.72 -30.33
N LEU A 119 -41.45 -11.95 -31.34
CA LEU A 119 -42.76 -12.05 -31.98
C LEU A 119 -42.72 -13.24 -32.94
N ALA A 120 -43.44 -14.29 -32.61
CA ALA A 120 -43.79 -15.36 -33.52
C ALA A 120 -44.86 -14.89 -34.50
N VAL A 121 -44.60 -15.11 -35.78
CA VAL A 121 -45.51 -14.82 -36.87
C VAL A 121 -45.84 -16.13 -37.58
N GLY A 122 -47.07 -16.58 -37.38
CA GLY A 122 -47.52 -17.91 -37.78
C GLY A 122 -47.13 -18.98 -36.75
N LEU A 123 -48.04 -19.92 -36.50
CA LEU A 123 -47.78 -21.12 -35.70
C LEU A 123 -48.09 -22.37 -36.54
N ALA A 124 -47.11 -23.25 -36.68
CA ALA A 124 -47.26 -24.58 -37.25
C ALA A 124 -47.52 -25.60 -36.15
N LYS A 125 -48.52 -26.47 -36.33
CA LYS A 125 -48.86 -27.58 -35.43
C LYS A 125 -48.91 -28.87 -36.22
N TRP A 126 -48.31 -29.94 -35.69
CA TRP A 126 -48.35 -31.27 -36.29
C TRP A 126 -48.04 -32.36 -35.25
N SER A 127 -48.28 -33.61 -35.60
CA SER A 127 -47.90 -34.78 -34.82
C SER A 127 -46.84 -35.60 -35.59
N PHE A 128 -45.87 -36.17 -34.88
CA PHE A 128 -44.90 -37.10 -35.46
C PHE A 128 -44.48 -38.12 -34.40
N GLU A 129 -44.57 -39.41 -34.74
CA GLU A 129 -44.24 -40.55 -33.84
C GLU A 129 -44.88 -40.44 -32.43
N GLY A 130 -46.14 -40.01 -32.37
CA GLY A 130 -46.88 -39.86 -31.11
C GLY A 130 -46.52 -38.63 -30.27
N THR A 131 -45.62 -37.76 -30.75
CA THR A 131 -45.28 -36.48 -30.11
C THR A 131 -45.96 -35.31 -30.83
N GLU A 132 -46.57 -34.41 -30.08
CA GLU A 132 -47.13 -33.17 -30.61
C GLU A 132 -46.08 -32.05 -30.71
N PHE A 133 -46.12 -31.33 -31.81
CA PHE A 133 -45.25 -30.21 -32.13
C PHE A 133 -46.07 -28.93 -32.32
N THR A 134 -45.57 -27.82 -31.78
CA THR A 134 -46.08 -26.48 -32.01
C THR A 134 -44.90 -25.54 -32.16
N ALA A 135 -44.70 -25.01 -33.36
CA ALA A 135 -43.54 -24.23 -33.73
C ALA A 135 -43.92 -22.87 -34.32
N PRO A 136 -43.24 -21.77 -33.95
CA PRO A 136 -43.35 -20.52 -34.69
C PRO A 136 -42.76 -20.66 -36.10
N VAL A 137 -43.36 -20.00 -37.09
CA VAL A 137 -42.87 -20.04 -38.49
C VAL A 137 -41.77 -19.01 -38.71
N LEU A 138 -42.08 -17.74 -38.45
CA LEU A 138 -41.09 -16.65 -38.43
C LEU A 138 -40.96 -16.10 -37.02
N LEU A 139 -39.76 -15.63 -36.69
CA LEU A 139 -39.42 -14.98 -35.44
C LEU A 139 -38.92 -13.58 -35.73
N ARG A 140 -39.45 -12.58 -35.02
CA ARG A 140 -38.91 -11.23 -35.05
C ARG A 140 -38.52 -10.79 -33.64
N PRO A 141 -37.24 -10.47 -33.38
CA PRO A 141 -36.80 -10.03 -32.06
C PRO A 141 -37.64 -8.89 -31.50
N LEU A 142 -38.00 -8.97 -30.22
CA LEU A 142 -38.84 -7.98 -29.57
C LEU A 142 -38.23 -7.57 -28.23
N ALA A 143 -38.14 -6.26 -27.99
CA ALA A 143 -37.90 -5.72 -26.67
C ALA A 143 -39.21 -5.47 -25.95
N ILE A 144 -39.32 -6.00 -24.74
CA ILE A 144 -40.38 -5.74 -23.78
C ILE A 144 -39.77 -5.11 -22.53
N ARG A 145 -40.41 -4.07 -22.01
CA ARG A 145 -40.07 -3.45 -20.72
C ARG A 145 -41.33 -3.06 -19.97
N ARG A 146 -41.30 -3.16 -18.64
CA ARG A 146 -42.38 -2.69 -17.78
C ARG A 146 -42.38 -1.16 -17.75
N TYR A 147 -43.56 -0.54 -17.86
CA TYR A 147 -43.77 0.90 -17.81
C TYR A 147 -44.94 1.23 -16.88
N GLY A 148 -44.65 1.49 -15.60
CA GLY A 148 -45.67 1.62 -14.56
C GLY A 148 -46.52 0.35 -14.42
N ARG A 149 -47.83 0.47 -14.68
CA ARG A 149 -48.80 -0.65 -14.69
C ARG A 149 -48.97 -1.33 -16.05
N ASP A 150 -48.28 -0.84 -17.08
CA ASP A 150 -48.37 -1.36 -18.45
C ASP A 150 -47.01 -1.85 -18.96
N PHE A 151 -46.94 -2.27 -20.22
CA PHE A 151 -45.71 -2.77 -20.84
C PHE A 151 -45.45 -2.05 -22.16
N GLU A 152 -44.22 -1.60 -22.36
CA GLU A 152 -43.78 -1.05 -23.65
C GLU A 152 -43.13 -2.15 -24.49
N LEU A 153 -43.58 -2.25 -25.74
CA LEU A 153 -43.11 -3.20 -26.74
C LEU A 153 -42.41 -2.45 -27.87
N LYS A 154 -41.32 -3.02 -28.38
CA LYS A 154 -40.60 -2.52 -29.55
C LYS A 154 -40.03 -3.67 -30.38
N LEU A 155 -40.41 -3.76 -31.65
CA LEU A 155 -39.79 -4.70 -32.58
C LEU A 155 -38.35 -4.28 -32.90
N LYS A 156 -37.45 -5.25 -32.91
CA LYS A 156 -36.03 -5.13 -33.22
C LYS A 156 -35.72 -5.92 -34.49
N ASN A 157 -34.66 -5.51 -35.21
CA ASN A 157 -34.07 -6.23 -36.33
C ASN A 157 -35.10 -6.67 -37.40
N PHE A 158 -34.67 -7.59 -38.27
CA PHE A 158 -35.48 -8.21 -39.32
C PHE A 158 -36.02 -9.57 -38.87
N PRO A 159 -37.13 -10.06 -39.46
CA PRO A 159 -37.65 -11.39 -39.19
C PRO A 159 -36.67 -12.47 -39.69
N VAL A 160 -36.55 -13.56 -38.94
CA VAL A 160 -35.81 -14.77 -39.30
C VAL A 160 -36.76 -15.96 -39.35
N VAL A 161 -36.49 -16.92 -40.24
CA VAL A 161 -37.25 -18.19 -40.26
C VAL A 161 -36.80 -19.05 -39.09
N ASN A 162 -37.73 -19.75 -38.46
CA ASN A 162 -37.40 -20.74 -37.45
C ASN A 162 -36.60 -21.89 -38.06
N SER A 163 -35.30 -21.95 -37.78
CA SER A 163 -34.39 -22.97 -38.28
C SER A 163 -34.76 -24.37 -37.79
N GLU A 164 -35.31 -24.47 -36.58
CA GLU A 164 -35.72 -25.76 -35.99
C GLU A 164 -36.91 -26.34 -36.74
N LEU A 165 -37.84 -25.50 -37.18
CA LEU A 165 -38.96 -25.92 -38.03
C LEU A 165 -38.46 -26.41 -39.39
N ILE A 166 -37.52 -25.69 -40.03
CA ILE A 166 -36.93 -26.12 -41.31
C ILE A 166 -36.26 -27.48 -41.15
N ARG A 167 -35.53 -27.67 -40.06
CA ARG A 167 -34.86 -28.93 -39.75
C ARG A 167 -35.87 -30.05 -39.50
N ALA A 168 -36.88 -29.83 -38.68
CA ALA A 168 -37.93 -30.82 -38.44
C ALA A 168 -38.66 -31.23 -39.72
N LEU A 169 -38.98 -30.27 -40.61
CA LEU A 169 -39.61 -30.56 -41.89
C LEU A 169 -38.72 -31.40 -42.83
N ARG A 170 -37.42 -31.17 -42.80
CA ARG A 170 -36.44 -31.99 -43.54
C ARG A 170 -36.30 -33.38 -42.93
N ASP A 171 -36.08 -33.46 -41.63
CA ASP A 171 -35.72 -34.70 -40.94
C ASP A 171 -36.94 -35.64 -40.79
N GLN A 172 -38.14 -35.09 -40.59
CA GLN A 172 -39.38 -35.87 -40.38
C GLN A 172 -40.15 -36.15 -41.69
N PHE A 173 -40.10 -35.23 -42.66
CA PHE A 173 -40.95 -35.31 -43.87
C PHE A 173 -40.18 -35.17 -45.19
N GLY A 174 -38.85 -35.00 -45.17
CA GLY A 174 -38.04 -34.81 -46.38
C GLY A 174 -38.25 -33.48 -47.10
N ILE A 175 -38.96 -32.52 -46.49
CA ILE A 175 -39.31 -31.23 -47.11
C ILE A 175 -38.15 -30.25 -46.89
N THR A 176 -37.58 -29.75 -47.99
CA THR A 176 -36.52 -28.73 -47.94
C THR A 176 -37.11 -27.33 -48.17
N ILE A 177 -36.74 -26.39 -47.31
CA ILE A 177 -37.20 -25.01 -47.36
C ILE A 177 -36.00 -24.09 -47.50
N ASP A 178 -36.06 -23.21 -48.50
CA ASP A 178 -35.14 -22.08 -48.58
C ASP A 178 -35.63 -20.94 -47.68
N ALA A 179 -34.86 -20.68 -46.61
CA ALA A 179 -35.16 -19.62 -45.65
C ALA A 179 -35.13 -18.22 -46.28
N ARG A 180 -34.25 -17.95 -47.26
CA ARG A 180 -34.14 -16.62 -47.88
C ARG A 180 -35.39 -16.30 -48.68
N SER A 181 -35.83 -17.24 -49.53
CA SER A 181 -37.08 -17.12 -50.28
C SER A 181 -38.29 -16.82 -49.39
N LEU A 182 -38.39 -17.44 -48.20
CA LEU A 182 -39.49 -17.15 -47.26
C LEU A 182 -39.40 -15.75 -46.64
N ILE A 183 -38.19 -15.27 -46.31
CA ILE A 183 -38.01 -13.92 -45.75
C ILE A 183 -38.34 -12.86 -46.80
N GLU A 184 -37.93 -13.04 -48.04
CA GLU A 184 -38.24 -12.13 -49.14
C GLU A 184 -39.76 -11.99 -49.36
N LEU A 185 -40.50 -13.10 -49.27
CA LEU A 185 -41.98 -13.07 -49.32
C LEU A 185 -42.63 -12.27 -48.18
N SER A 186 -41.93 -12.10 -47.04
CA SER A 186 -42.40 -11.29 -45.93
C SER A 186 -42.18 -9.78 -46.11
N GLN A 187 -41.36 -9.38 -47.08
CA GLN A 187 -40.95 -7.99 -47.32
C GLN A 187 -41.44 -7.50 -48.69
N ALA A 188 -42.69 -7.07 -48.79
CA ALA A 188 -43.23 -6.45 -50.00
C ALA A 188 -43.37 -4.93 -49.80
N GLU A 189 -42.79 -4.13 -50.70
CA GLU A 189 -42.89 -2.64 -50.71
C GLU A 189 -42.36 -1.97 -49.41
N GLY A 190 -41.42 -2.60 -48.71
CA GLY A 190 -40.87 -2.09 -47.44
C GLY A 190 -41.79 -2.24 -46.22
N VAL A 191 -42.94 -2.93 -46.38
CA VAL A 191 -43.89 -3.23 -45.30
C VAL A 191 -43.87 -4.73 -45.02
N PHE A 192 -43.81 -5.11 -43.73
CA PHE A 192 -43.84 -6.50 -43.31
C PHE A 192 -45.25 -7.10 -43.52
N LYS A 193 -45.37 -8.09 -44.42
CA LYS A 193 -46.64 -8.79 -44.73
C LYS A 193 -46.50 -10.29 -44.41
N PRO A 194 -47.18 -10.81 -43.37
CA PRO A 194 -46.99 -12.19 -42.91
C PRO A 194 -47.72 -13.26 -43.75
N GLN A 195 -48.80 -12.88 -44.44
CA GLN A 195 -49.70 -13.80 -45.14
C GLN A 195 -49.03 -14.61 -46.28
N PRO A 196 -48.19 -14.02 -47.16
CA PRO A 196 -47.57 -14.75 -48.26
C PRO A 196 -46.67 -15.91 -47.81
N VAL A 197 -45.97 -15.73 -46.68
CA VAL A 197 -45.11 -16.76 -46.09
C VAL A 197 -45.93 -17.95 -45.60
N ILE A 198 -47.05 -17.67 -44.95
CA ILE A 198 -47.96 -18.69 -44.42
C ILE A 198 -48.59 -19.50 -45.55
N ASP A 199 -49.07 -18.82 -46.60
CA ASP A 199 -49.69 -19.49 -47.75
C ASP A 199 -48.67 -20.36 -48.49
N ARG A 200 -47.41 -19.89 -48.62
CA ARG A 200 -46.32 -20.69 -49.19
C ARG A 200 -46.02 -21.94 -48.36
N LEU A 201 -45.96 -21.81 -47.04
CA LEU A 201 -45.70 -22.94 -46.15
C LEU A 201 -46.85 -23.97 -46.22
N ARG A 202 -48.11 -23.51 -46.23
CA ARG A 202 -49.30 -24.37 -46.40
C ARG A 202 -49.27 -25.16 -47.71
N GLN A 203 -48.82 -24.55 -48.80
CA GLN A 203 -48.65 -25.25 -50.08
C GLN A 203 -47.59 -26.36 -49.99
N MET A 204 -46.47 -26.09 -49.31
CA MET A 204 -45.38 -27.07 -49.17
C MET A 204 -45.77 -28.29 -48.32
N VAL A 205 -46.61 -28.07 -47.29
CA VAL A 205 -47.01 -29.12 -46.34
C VAL A 205 -48.40 -29.72 -46.63
N ALA A 206 -49.01 -29.38 -47.77
CA ALA A 206 -50.38 -29.82 -48.10
C ALA A 206 -50.58 -31.35 -48.12
N GLY A 207 -49.50 -32.12 -48.31
CA GLY A 207 -49.51 -33.58 -48.27
C GLY A 207 -49.21 -34.21 -46.91
N VAL A 208 -48.95 -33.42 -45.86
CA VAL A 208 -48.61 -33.93 -44.52
C VAL A 208 -49.87 -33.99 -43.66
N PRO A 209 -50.30 -35.18 -43.20
CA PRO A 209 -51.47 -35.33 -42.33
C PRO A 209 -51.34 -34.50 -41.04
N GLU A 210 -52.44 -33.90 -40.58
CA GLU A 210 -52.53 -33.13 -39.32
C GLU A 210 -51.63 -31.89 -39.23
N PHE A 211 -50.90 -31.53 -40.30
CA PHE A 211 -50.06 -30.35 -40.32
C PHE A 211 -50.90 -29.08 -40.59
N VAL A 212 -50.98 -28.20 -39.60
CA VAL A 212 -51.78 -26.96 -39.67
C VAL A 212 -50.89 -25.74 -39.42
N VAL A 213 -50.96 -24.76 -40.34
CA VAL A 213 -50.31 -23.45 -40.15
C VAL A 213 -51.37 -22.38 -39.87
N GLN A 214 -51.32 -21.77 -38.70
CA GLN A 214 -52.26 -20.74 -38.24
C GLN A 214 -51.64 -19.33 -38.36
N PRO A 215 -52.35 -18.33 -38.91
CA PRO A 215 -51.86 -16.95 -39.03
C PRO A 215 -52.00 -16.17 -37.72
N ARG A 216 -51.22 -16.55 -36.70
CA ARG A 216 -51.25 -15.92 -35.37
C ARG A 216 -50.00 -15.07 -35.10
N LEU A 217 -50.18 -14.00 -34.34
CA LEU A 217 -49.13 -13.12 -33.86
C LEU A 217 -48.98 -13.30 -32.35
N VAL A 218 -47.90 -13.93 -31.92
CA VAL A 218 -47.71 -14.33 -30.52
C VAL A 218 -46.36 -13.86 -30.02
N VAL A 219 -46.31 -13.22 -28.86
CA VAL A 219 -45.05 -12.87 -28.20
C VAL A 219 -44.81 -13.80 -27.02
N SER A 220 -43.66 -14.45 -27.01
CA SER A 220 -43.18 -15.26 -25.89
C SER A 220 -41.65 -15.39 -25.97
N SER A 221 -41.08 -16.22 -25.09
CA SER A 221 -39.67 -16.60 -25.11
C SER A 221 -39.45 -17.73 -26.13
N PHE A 222 -38.89 -17.40 -27.29
CA PHE A 222 -38.64 -18.32 -28.40
C PHE A 222 -37.15 -18.30 -28.73
N HIS A 223 -36.41 -19.30 -28.27
CA HIS A 223 -35.00 -19.47 -28.59
C HIS A 223 -34.57 -20.93 -28.39
N ASN A 224 -33.55 -21.39 -29.10
CA ASN A 224 -32.91 -22.68 -28.86
C ASN A 224 -31.38 -22.51 -28.95
N ILE A 225 -30.67 -23.08 -27.99
CA ILE A 225 -29.20 -23.06 -27.88
C ILE A 225 -28.61 -24.48 -27.89
N SER A 226 -29.34 -25.49 -27.41
CA SER A 226 -28.82 -26.85 -27.20
C SER A 226 -28.38 -27.50 -28.51
N GLN A 227 -29.14 -27.32 -29.59
CA GLN A 227 -28.78 -27.88 -30.90
C GLN A 227 -27.51 -27.24 -31.47
N GLY A 228 -27.38 -25.92 -31.38
CA GLY A 228 -26.19 -25.21 -31.86
C GLY A 228 -24.95 -25.62 -31.08
N MET A 229 -25.05 -25.67 -29.76
CA MET A 229 -23.93 -26.08 -28.89
C MET A 229 -23.53 -27.55 -29.12
N ARG A 230 -24.50 -28.46 -29.31
CA ARG A 230 -24.22 -29.86 -29.68
C ARG A 230 -23.53 -29.98 -31.03
N ALA A 231 -23.98 -29.22 -32.03
CA ALA A 231 -23.34 -29.21 -33.33
C ALA A 231 -21.92 -28.63 -33.28
N ASP A 232 -21.67 -27.69 -32.37
CA ASP A 232 -20.34 -27.10 -32.15
C ASP A 232 -19.40 -27.98 -31.31
N ALA A 233 -19.93 -28.95 -30.54
CA ALA A 233 -19.18 -29.86 -29.68
C ALA A 233 -18.49 -31.00 -30.47
N VAL A 234 -17.68 -30.62 -31.45
CA VAL A 234 -16.85 -31.52 -32.27
C VAL A 234 -15.36 -31.35 -31.91
N ARG A 235 -14.55 -32.40 -32.06
CA ARG A 235 -13.10 -32.39 -31.74
C ARG A 235 -12.82 -31.94 -30.29
N LEU A 236 -13.23 -32.78 -29.33
CA LEU A 236 -13.09 -32.55 -27.88
C LEU A 236 -11.81 -33.18 -27.30
N ASP A 237 -10.80 -33.40 -28.14
CA ASP A 237 -9.57 -34.14 -27.85
C ASP A 237 -8.40 -33.25 -27.39
N THR A 238 -8.68 -32.05 -26.88
CA THR A 238 -7.65 -31.15 -26.31
C THR A 238 -7.00 -31.75 -25.04
N PRO A 239 -5.72 -31.45 -24.73
CA PRO A 239 -5.06 -31.94 -23.52
C PRO A 239 -5.81 -31.61 -22.22
N ILE A 240 -6.41 -30.42 -22.12
CA ILE A 240 -7.20 -30.00 -20.95
C ILE A 240 -8.43 -30.90 -20.76
N LEU A 241 -9.24 -31.07 -21.81
CA LEU A 241 -10.44 -31.91 -21.74
C LEU A 241 -10.10 -33.39 -21.49
N GLN A 242 -9.02 -33.90 -22.10
CA GLN A 242 -8.56 -35.27 -21.83
C GLN A 242 -8.10 -35.44 -20.37
N ALA A 243 -7.40 -34.44 -19.80
CA ALA A 243 -6.98 -34.47 -18.41
C ALA A 243 -8.17 -34.50 -17.44
N ILE A 244 -9.24 -33.75 -17.74
CA ILE A 244 -10.50 -33.77 -16.97
C ILE A 244 -11.16 -35.15 -17.05
N CYS A 245 -11.16 -35.81 -18.21
CA CYS A 245 -11.62 -37.19 -18.35
C CYS A 245 -10.70 -38.23 -17.67
N GLY A 246 -9.65 -37.81 -16.96
CA GLY A 246 -8.77 -38.71 -16.21
C GLY A 246 -7.55 -39.23 -16.98
N SER A 247 -7.21 -38.67 -18.15
CA SER A 247 -6.00 -39.03 -18.90
C SER A 247 -4.73 -38.65 -18.14
N GLU A 248 -4.04 -39.63 -17.56
CA GLU A 248 -2.75 -39.43 -16.89
C GLU A 248 -1.65 -38.87 -17.81
N PRO A 249 -1.51 -39.31 -19.08
CA PRO A 249 -0.58 -38.66 -20.02
C PRO A 249 -0.89 -37.17 -20.22
N ALA A 250 -2.17 -36.80 -20.37
CA ALA A 250 -2.54 -35.40 -20.57
C ALA A 250 -2.29 -34.54 -19.32
N LYS A 251 -2.61 -35.05 -18.12
CA LYS A 251 -2.27 -34.39 -16.85
C LYS A 251 -0.76 -34.17 -16.71
N ARG A 252 0.04 -35.18 -17.04
CA ARG A 252 1.50 -35.07 -17.03
C ARG A 252 1.97 -33.98 -18.01
N THR A 253 1.47 -33.99 -19.25
CA THR A 253 1.80 -32.96 -20.24
C THR A 253 1.45 -31.55 -19.76
N LEU A 254 0.28 -31.35 -19.14
CA LEU A 254 -0.09 -30.05 -18.56
C LEU A 254 0.86 -29.64 -17.42
N SER A 255 1.21 -30.57 -16.54
CA SER A 255 2.11 -30.30 -15.42
C SER A 255 3.55 -30.01 -15.88
N GLU A 256 4.04 -30.70 -16.91
CA GLU A 256 5.38 -30.50 -17.48
C GLU A 256 5.47 -29.21 -18.29
N ASN A 257 4.37 -28.76 -18.90
CA ASN A 257 4.31 -27.51 -19.64
C ASN A 257 4.14 -26.28 -18.73
N TYR A 258 3.68 -26.47 -17.49
CA TYR A 258 3.55 -25.37 -16.54
C TYR A 258 4.92 -24.94 -16.00
N HIS A 259 5.34 -23.75 -16.41
CA HIS A 259 6.57 -23.12 -15.95
C HIS A 259 6.19 -21.82 -15.24
N PRO A 260 6.09 -21.80 -13.90
CA PRO A 260 5.71 -20.60 -13.17
C PRO A 260 6.73 -19.49 -13.42
N VAL A 261 6.24 -18.31 -13.79
CA VAL A 261 7.06 -17.12 -14.04
C VAL A 261 6.90 -16.14 -12.90
N ASN A 262 7.99 -15.56 -12.40
CA ASN A 262 7.89 -14.50 -11.40
C ASN A 262 7.57 -13.16 -12.08
N PRO A 263 6.60 -12.38 -11.58
CA PRO A 263 6.32 -11.06 -12.13
C PRO A 263 7.52 -10.13 -11.91
N VAL A 264 7.78 -9.27 -12.90
CA VAL A 264 8.81 -8.23 -12.78
C VAL A 264 8.23 -7.06 -12.01
N SER A 265 8.88 -6.66 -10.92
CA SER A 265 8.44 -5.51 -10.12
C SER A 265 8.35 -4.25 -10.98
N PRO A 266 7.30 -3.41 -10.82
CA PRO A 266 7.22 -2.09 -11.44
C PRO A 266 8.42 -1.20 -11.12
N ASP A 267 9.16 -1.47 -10.04
CA ASP A 267 10.37 -0.74 -9.66
C ASP A 267 11.56 -1.04 -10.61
N VAL A 268 11.53 -2.14 -11.35
CA VAL A 268 12.63 -2.58 -12.23
C VAL A 268 12.18 -2.77 -13.68
N ALA A 269 10.88 -2.94 -13.91
CA ALA A 269 10.30 -3.10 -15.23
C ALA A 269 10.64 -1.91 -16.15
N ALA A 270 11.08 -2.22 -17.37
CA ALA A 270 11.33 -1.20 -18.39
C ALA A 270 9.99 -0.53 -18.80
N PRO A 271 9.96 0.79 -19.04
CA PRO A 271 8.74 1.50 -19.43
C PRO A 271 8.05 0.88 -20.66
N GLU A 272 8.79 0.25 -21.58
CA GLU A 272 8.24 -0.38 -22.78
C GLU A 272 7.41 -1.63 -22.46
N THR A 273 7.75 -2.35 -21.39
CA THR A 273 7.07 -3.56 -20.94
C THR A 273 5.95 -3.27 -19.94
N ASP A 274 6.11 -2.25 -19.11
CA ASP A 274 5.14 -1.75 -18.12
C ASP A 274 3.97 -1.00 -18.80
N ARG A 275 3.15 -1.69 -19.60
CA ARG A 275 2.01 -1.09 -20.33
C ARG A 275 0.65 -1.69 -19.99
N CYS A 276 0.46 -2.10 -18.74
CA CYS A 276 -0.88 -2.47 -18.27
C CYS A 276 -1.85 -1.29 -18.44
N LEU A 277 -3.10 -1.57 -18.81
CA LEU A 277 -4.11 -0.55 -19.08
C LEU A 277 -4.62 0.13 -17.80
N TYR A 278 -4.56 -0.60 -16.70
CA TYR A 278 -4.91 -0.16 -15.35
C TYR A 278 -3.82 -0.62 -14.40
N ASP A 279 -3.71 0.09 -13.29
CA ASP A 279 -2.81 -0.31 -12.20
C ASP A 279 -3.14 -1.72 -11.70
N SER A 280 -2.12 -2.46 -11.31
CA SER A 280 -2.21 -3.80 -10.74
C SER A 280 -1.43 -3.87 -9.44
N ASP A 281 -1.91 -4.73 -8.54
CA ASP A 281 -1.18 -5.11 -7.34
C ASP A 281 -0.34 -6.37 -7.60
N PRO A 282 0.55 -6.79 -6.67
CA PRO A 282 1.42 -7.93 -6.87
C PRO A 282 0.70 -9.27 -7.16
N GLU A 283 -0.50 -9.50 -6.62
CA GLU A 283 -1.27 -10.73 -6.90
C GLU A 283 -1.83 -10.69 -8.33
N GLN A 284 -2.27 -9.51 -8.78
CA GLN A 284 -2.69 -9.30 -10.16
C GLN A 284 -1.50 -9.39 -11.13
N ASP A 285 -0.33 -8.84 -10.78
CA ASP A 285 0.88 -8.93 -11.59
C ASP A 285 1.34 -10.37 -11.78
N ASP A 286 1.28 -11.21 -10.74
CA ASP A 286 1.57 -12.65 -10.85
C ASP A 286 0.63 -13.34 -11.85
N VAL A 287 -0.69 -13.09 -11.72
CA VAL A 287 -1.68 -13.62 -12.66
C VAL A 287 -1.39 -13.16 -14.10
N LEU A 288 -1.08 -11.88 -14.30
CA LEU A 288 -0.76 -11.32 -15.62
C LEU A 288 0.52 -11.93 -16.20
N ALA A 289 1.55 -12.12 -15.38
CA ALA A 289 2.81 -12.74 -15.80
C ALA A 289 2.61 -14.18 -16.29
N GLN A 290 1.78 -14.99 -15.60
CA GLN A 290 1.46 -16.35 -16.06
C GLN A 290 0.68 -16.33 -17.39
N ILE A 291 -0.29 -15.41 -17.54
CA ILE A 291 -1.09 -15.28 -18.77
C ILE A 291 -0.21 -14.87 -19.94
N ASP A 292 0.66 -13.88 -19.76
CA ASP A 292 1.56 -13.38 -20.79
C ASP A 292 2.55 -14.46 -21.25
N ALA A 293 3.01 -15.31 -20.31
CA ALA A 293 3.84 -16.49 -20.57
C ALA A 293 3.12 -17.65 -21.27
N GLY A 294 1.81 -17.53 -21.56
CA GLY A 294 1.04 -18.56 -22.26
C GLY A 294 0.52 -19.69 -21.37
N GLN A 295 0.59 -19.56 -20.05
CA GLN A 295 0.14 -20.60 -19.12
C GLN A 295 -1.39 -20.66 -19.04
N SER A 296 -1.94 -21.87 -19.00
CA SER A 296 -3.36 -22.10 -18.68
C SER A 296 -3.53 -22.18 -17.16
N ILE A 297 -4.35 -21.32 -16.59
CA ILE A 297 -4.47 -21.15 -15.14
C ILE A 297 -5.93 -20.96 -14.72
N VAL A 298 -6.21 -21.24 -13.44
CA VAL A 298 -7.45 -20.88 -12.76
C VAL A 298 -7.16 -19.76 -11.78
N VAL A 299 -7.96 -18.70 -11.82
CA VAL A 299 -7.89 -17.55 -10.93
C VAL A 299 -9.15 -17.50 -10.08
N ARG A 300 -9.01 -17.84 -8.80
CA ARG A 300 -10.08 -17.64 -7.81
C ARG A 300 -10.09 -16.19 -7.38
N GLN A 301 -11.15 -15.48 -7.75
CA GLN A 301 -11.31 -14.07 -7.46
C GLN A 301 -12.27 -13.87 -6.29
N LEU A 302 -11.76 -13.33 -5.18
CA LEU A 302 -12.61 -12.96 -4.05
C LEU A 302 -13.39 -11.65 -4.33
N PRO A 303 -14.46 -11.35 -3.60
CA PRO A 303 -15.25 -10.15 -3.83
C PRO A 303 -14.43 -8.87 -3.67
N GLY A 304 -14.38 -8.09 -4.76
CA GLY A 304 -13.74 -6.77 -4.74
C GLY A 304 -12.25 -6.76 -5.01
N THR A 305 -11.65 -7.88 -5.39
CA THR A 305 -10.19 -8.00 -5.62
C THR A 305 -9.72 -7.56 -7.00
N GLY A 306 -10.60 -6.93 -7.78
CA GLY A 306 -10.23 -6.37 -9.08
C GLY A 306 -10.19 -7.37 -10.23
N GLY A 307 -10.77 -8.57 -10.13
CA GLY A 307 -10.69 -9.58 -11.21
C GLY A 307 -11.11 -9.09 -12.61
N THR A 308 -12.13 -8.23 -12.75
CA THR A 308 -12.46 -7.60 -14.06
C THR A 308 -11.36 -6.67 -14.56
N GLN A 309 -10.62 -5.99 -13.68
CA GLN A 309 -9.47 -5.16 -14.03
C GLN A 309 -8.31 -6.03 -14.50
N THR A 310 -8.01 -7.12 -13.79
CA THR A 310 -7.00 -8.12 -14.19
C THR A 310 -7.31 -8.69 -15.58
N VAL A 311 -8.57 -9.05 -15.86
CA VAL A 311 -9.02 -9.48 -17.18
C VAL A 311 -8.77 -8.42 -18.25
N VAL A 312 -9.05 -7.15 -17.96
CA VAL A 312 -8.84 -6.05 -18.92
C VAL A 312 -7.36 -5.81 -19.17
N ASN A 313 -6.50 -5.90 -18.15
CA ASN A 313 -5.05 -5.85 -18.31
C ASN A 313 -4.54 -7.03 -19.15
N ALA A 314 -5.01 -8.25 -18.87
CA ALA A 314 -4.65 -9.43 -19.67
C ALA A 314 -5.04 -9.26 -21.14
N ILE A 315 -6.25 -8.76 -21.41
CA ILE A 315 -6.69 -8.42 -22.78
C ILE A 315 -5.74 -7.39 -23.40
N GLY A 316 -5.38 -6.34 -22.68
CA GLY A 316 -4.45 -5.31 -23.15
C GLY A 316 -3.08 -5.87 -23.52
N ASN A 317 -2.50 -6.71 -22.66
CA ASN A 317 -1.19 -7.32 -22.87
C ASN A 317 -1.21 -8.30 -24.06
N LEU A 318 -2.18 -9.21 -24.10
CA LEU A 318 -2.32 -10.18 -25.19
C LEU A 318 -2.52 -9.49 -26.54
N VAL A 319 -3.40 -8.49 -26.61
CA VAL A 319 -3.65 -7.74 -27.86
C VAL A 319 -2.43 -6.92 -28.28
N ARG A 320 -1.69 -6.34 -27.31
CA ARG A 320 -0.42 -5.66 -27.60
C ARG A 320 0.59 -6.61 -28.23
N ASP A 321 0.58 -7.89 -27.86
CA ASP A 321 1.42 -8.93 -28.47
C ASP A 321 0.85 -9.49 -29.78
N GLY A 322 -0.27 -8.95 -30.26
CA GLY A 322 -0.92 -9.36 -31.51
C GLY A 322 -1.78 -10.62 -31.38
N LYS A 323 -2.08 -11.07 -30.16
CA LYS A 323 -2.90 -12.26 -29.89
C LYS A 323 -4.40 -11.97 -30.00
N HIS A 324 -5.14 -12.96 -30.48
CA HIS A 324 -6.60 -12.98 -30.56
C HIS A 324 -7.19 -13.61 -29.31
N VAL A 325 -8.09 -12.88 -28.65
CA VAL A 325 -8.65 -13.26 -27.34
C VAL A 325 -10.16 -13.47 -27.45
N MET A 326 -10.63 -14.61 -26.94
CA MET A 326 -12.05 -14.87 -26.77
C MET A 326 -12.44 -14.75 -25.30
N VAL A 327 -13.38 -13.88 -24.99
CA VAL A 327 -13.92 -13.67 -23.65
C VAL A 327 -15.30 -14.29 -23.56
N VAL A 328 -15.48 -15.26 -22.66
CA VAL A 328 -16.72 -16.01 -22.51
C VAL A 328 -17.26 -15.84 -21.10
N THR A 329 -18.49 -15.36 -20.98
CA THR A 329 -19.17 -15.25 -19.68
C THR A 329 -20.68 -15.37 -19.83
N PRO A 330 -21.38 -16.09 -18.94
CA PRO A 330 -22.84 -16.13 -18.94
C PRO A 330 -23.48 -14.79 -18.55
N ARG A 331 -22.72 -13.85 -17.96
CA ARG A 331 -23.27 -12.61 -17.38
C ARG A 331 -23.07 -11.41 -18.30
N ARG A 332 -24.19 -10.77 -18.65
CA ARG A 332 -24.16 -9.54 -19.46
C ARG A 332 -23.45 -8.38 -18.78
N SER A 333 -23.63 -8.23 -17.46
CA SER A 333 -22.98 -7.18 -16.67
C SER A 333 -21.45 -7.27 -16.73
N THR A 334 -20.90 -8.48 -16.82
CA THR A 334 -19.46 -8.72 -16.93
C THR A 334 -18.94 -8.23 -18.28
N ILE A 335 -19.60 -8.59 -19.39
CA ILE A 335 -19.25 -8.09 -20.73
C ILE A 335 -19.34 -6.56 -20.79
N ASP A 336 -20.47 -6.00 -20.35
CA ASP A 336 -20.68 -4.54 -20.35
C ASP A 336 -19.62 -3.83 -19.47
N GLY A 337 -19.23 -4.43 -18.34
CA GLY A 337 -18.16 -3.94 -17.45
C GLY A 337 -16.77 -3.96 -18.10
N ILE A 338 -16.41 -5.02 -18.82
CA ILE A 338 -15.16 -5.12 -19.58
C ILE A 338 -15.15 -4.08 -20.71
N THR A 339 -16.22 -4.01 -21.51
CA THR A 339 -16.33 -3.03 -22.60
C THR A 339 -16.26 -1.59 -22.08
N HIS A 340 -16.89 -1.30 -20.94
CA HIS A 340 -16.84 0.03 -20.31
C HIS A 340 -15.42 0.40 -19.87
N ARG A 341 -14.69 -0.53 -19.23
CA ARG A 341 -13.29 -0.31 -18.82
C ARG A 341 -12.37 -0.14 -20.02
N LEU A 342 -12.51 -0.93 -21.07
CA LEU A 342 -11.74 -0.74 -22.31
C LEU A 342 -12.02 0.63 -22.92
N THR A 343 -13.28 1.07 -22.95
CA THR A 343 -13.65 2.40 -23.45
C THR A 343 -13.05 3.52 -22.61
N ARG A 344 -13.05 3.38 -21.27
CA ARG A 344 -12.44 4.35 -20.35
C ARG A 344 -10.91 4.41 -20.48
N ALA A 345 -10.28 3.30 -20.85
CA ALA A 345 -8.86 3.23 -21.19
C ALA A 345 -8.56 3.70 -22.63
N GLY A 346 -9.48 4.39 -23.32
CA GLY A 346 -9.24 4.90 -24.67
C GLY A 346 -9.34 3.86 -25.79
N LEU A 347 -9.91 2.68 -25.52
CA LEU A 347 -10.02 1.56 -26.47
C LEU A 347 -11.49 1.21 -26.82
N PRO A 348 -12.33 2.16 -27.27
CA PRO A 348 -13.70 1.86 -27.67
C PRO A 348 -13.72 0.88 -28.85
N GLY A 349 -14.67 -0.06 -28.82
CA GLY A 349 -14.80 -1.08 -29.87
C GLY A 349 -13.69 -2.13 -29.90
N LEU A 350 -12.77 -2.19 -28.92
CA LEU A 350 -11.75 -3.24 -28.89
C LEU A 350 -12.37 -4.63 -28.68
N ALA A 351 -13.30 -4.74 -27.73
CA ALA A 351 -14.10 -5.95 -27.51
C ALA A 351 -15.39 -5.89 -28.32
N VAL A 352 -15.53 -6.82 -29.26
CA VAL A 352 -16.69 -6.93 -30.13
C VAL A 352 -17.64 -8.00 -29.61
N THR A 353 -18.95 -7.74 -29.69
CA THR A 353 -19.98 -8.71 -29.31
C THR A 353 -20.84 -9.07 -30.53
N PRO A 354 -21.34 -10.31 -30.66
CA PRO A 354 -22.23 -10.69 -31.78
C PRO A 354 -23.44 -9.75 -31.94
N ARG A 355 -23.96 -9.25 -30.82
CA ARG A 355 -25.18 -8.43 -30.78
C ARG A 355 -24.98 -7.00 -31.24
N ARG A 356 -23.85 -6.40 -30.86
CA ARG A 356 -23.50 -5.03 -31.23
C ARG A 356 -22.46 -5.03 -32.34
N LEU A 357 -22.25 -6.15 -33.05
CA LEU A 357 -21.20 -6.37 -34.02
C LEU A 357 -20.99 -5.18 -34.95
N ARG A 358 -22.02 -4.76 -35.71
CA ARG A 358 -21.91 -3.61 -36.62
C ARG A 358 -21.49 -2.33 -35.89
N ARG A 359 -22.09 -2.04 -34.73
CA ARG A 359 -21.78 -0.83 -33.95
C ARG A 359 -20.36 -0.89 -33.40
N ASN A 360 -19.97 -2.02 -32.82
CA ASN A 360 -18.63 -2.21 -32.26
C ASN A 360 -17.58 -2.10 -33.36
N LEU A 361 -17.77 -2.71 -34.53
CA LEU A 361 -16.84 -2.59 -35.66
C LEU A 361 -16.72 -1.14 -36.15
N VAL A 362 -17.81 -0.37 -36.19
CA VAL A 362 -17.75 1.06 -36.53
C VAL A 362 -16.98 1.85 -35.46
N GLU A 363 -17.16 1.52 -34.18
CA GLU A 363 -16.37 2.08 -33.08
C GLU A 363 -14.88 1.70 -33.21
N SER A 364 -14.55 0.46 -33.57
CA SER A 364 -13.18 -0.01 -33.80
C SER A 364 -12.51 0.73 -34.97
N ILE A 365 -13.21 0.89 -36.09
CA ILE A 365 -12.72 1.65 -37.26
C ILE A 365 -12.51 3.11 -36.85
N SER A 366 -13.48 3.73 -36.20
CA SER A 366 -13.36 5.13 -35.76
C SER A 366 -12.21 5.33 -34.78
N ARG A 367 -11.95 4.38 -33.88
CA ARG A 367 -10.79 4.39 -32.98
C ARG A 367 -9.49 4.36 -33.77
N ASN A 368 -9.36 3.43 -34.72
CA ASN A 368 -8.14 3.29 -35.51
C ASN A 368 -7.86 4.50 -36.41
N GLU A 369 -8.90 5.07 -37.03
CA GLU A 369 -8.74 6.24 -37.93
C GLU A 369 -8.40 7.54 -37.16
N ASN A 370 -8.87 7.66 -35.91
CA ASN A 370 -8.65 8.85 -35.08
C ASN A 370 -7.45 8.74 -34.13
N ALA A 371 -6.78 7.58 -34.06
CA ALA A 371 -5.68 7.37 -33.13
C ALA A 371 -4.48 8.25 -33.49
N THR A 372 -3.93 8.94 -32.48
CA THR A 372 -2.73 9.77 -32.59
C THR A 372 -1.53 9.07 -31.94
N ALA A 373 -0.37 9.17 -32.58
CA ALA A 373 0.87 8.71 -31.96
C ALA A 373 1.31 9.69 -30.87
N GLU A 374 1.30 9.25 -29.61
CA GLU A 374 1.84 10.01 -28.48
C GLU A 374 3.32 9.70 -28.28
N GLN A 375 4.13 10.74 -28.07
CA GLN A 375 5.56 10.58 -27.75
C GLN A 375 5.73 10.51 -26.23
N MET A 376 6.06 9.33 -25.72
CA MET A 376 6.24 9.10 -24.27
C MET A 376 7.69 9.13 -23.81
N ARG A 377 8.65 9.36 -24.72
CA ARG A 377 10.08 9.25 -24.44
C ARG A 377 10.52 10.10 -23.23
N ASP A 378 10.15 11.37 -23.20
CA ASP A 378 10.56 12.27 -22.11
C ASP A 378 9.94 11.87 -20.76
N VAL A 379 8.70 11.36 -20.79
CA VAL A 379 7.99 10.86 -19.59
C VAL A 379 8.65 9.57 -19.10
N ASP A 380 8.95 8.65 -20.00
CA ASP A 380 9.59 7.37 -19.69
C ASP A 380 11.02 7.56 -19.17
N GLU A 381 11.81 8.46 -19.77
CA GLU A 381 13.15 8.84 -19.27
C GLU A 381 13.07 9.51 -17.89
N ALA A 382 12.09 10.39 -17.67
CA ALA A 382 11.87 10.99 -16.35
C ALA A 382 11.44 9.96 -15.30
N LEU A 383 10.60 8.99 -15.68
CA LEU A 383 10.12 7.91 -14.80
C LEU A 383 11.29 7.08 -14.30
N VAL A 384 12.15 6.60 -15.19
CA VAL A 384 13.33 5.78 -14.84
C VAL A 384 14.28 6.56 -13.93
N ARG A 385 14.54 7.84 -14.24
CA ARG A 385 15.41 8.70 -13.42
C ARG A 385 14.85 8.91 -12.00
N LEU A 386 13.58 9.30 -11.89
CA LEU A 386 12.94 9.55 -10.59
C LEU A 386 12.85 8.28 -9.75
N ARG A 387 12.51 7.15 -10.40
CA ARG A 387 12.47 5.83 -9.78
C ARG A 387 13.84 5.45 -9.22
N GLY A 388 14.91 5.59 -10.01
CA GLY A 388 16.28 5.31 -9.56
C GLY A 388 16.65 6.11 -8.30
N VAL A 389 16.45 7.43 -8.32
CA VAL A 389 16.78 8.29 -7.18
C VAL A 389 16.00 7.92 -5.91
N LEU A 390 14.70 7.63 -6.03
CA LEU A 390 13.86 7.27 -4.89
C LEU A 390 14.17 5.86 -4.34
N LEU A 391 14.52 4.92 -5.22
CA LEU A 391 14.99 3.60 -4.81
C LEU A 391 16.35 3.69 -4.10
N ASP A 392 17.29 4.44 -4.66
CA ASP A 392 18.60 4.67 -4.04
C ASP A 392 18.45 5.29 -2.64
N TYR A 393 17.54 6.25 -2.45
CA TYR A 393 17.23 6.83 -1.14
C TYR A 393 16.65 5.78 -0.17
N ARG A 394 15.63 5.01 -0.60
CA ARG A 394 15.01 3.97 0.22
C ARG A 394 16.03 2.92 0.64
N ASP A 395 16.84 2.45 -0.30
CA ASP A 395 17.86 1.44 -0.06
C ASP A 395 18.95 1.98 0.87
N ALA A 396 19.35 3.25 0.72
CA ALA A 396 20.31 3.89 1.61
C ALA A 396 19.82 4.04 3.06
N LEU A 397 18.50 4.17 3.30
CA LEU A 397 17.94 4.22 4.66
C LEU A 397 18.02 2.86 5.38
N SER A 398 17.83 1.76 4.65
CA SER A 398 17.73 0.41 5.21
C SER A 398 18.99 -0.45 5.08
N THR A 399 19.93 -0.07 4.22
CA THR A 399 21.18 -0.82 4.02
C THR A 399 22.22 -0.41 5.06
N PRO A 400 22.86 -1.37 5.76
CA PRO A 400 23.94 -1.05 6.69
C PRO A 400 25.11 -0.37 5.97
N ASP A 401 25.64 0.71 6.53
CA ASP A 401 26.85 1.34 6.02
C ASP A 401 28.04 0.36 6.14
N GLU A 402 28.86 0.26 5.09
CA GLU A 402 29.99 -0.69 5.04
C GLU A 402 31.03 -0.44 6.14
N ARG A 403 31.18 0.80 6.62
CA ARG A 403 32.21 1.18 7.61
C ARG A 403 31.73 0.97 9.04
N PHE A 404 30.46 1.26 9.29
CA PHE A 404 29.90 1.29 10.65
C PHE A 404 28.95 0.11 10.95
N SER A 405 28.57 -0.67 9.93
CA SER A 405 27.63 -1.81 10.04
C SER A 405 26.28 -1.45 10.68
N VAL A 406 25.88 -0.17 10.60
CA VAL A 406 24.59 0.34 11.07
C VAL A 406 23.86 1.06 9.96
N THR A 407 22.53 1.08 10.02
CA THR A 407 21.70 1.80 9.05
C THR A 407 21.40 3.21 9.55
N PRO A 408 21.14 4.19 8.66
CA PRO A 408 20.64 5.50 9.05
C PRO A 408 19.36 5.41 9.90
N LEU A 409 18.45 4.48 9.57
CA LEU A 409 17.24 4.22 10.35
C LEU A 409 17.53 3.81 11.79
N HIS A 410 18.51 2.94 11.97
CA HIS A 410 18.91 2.47 13.29
C HIS A 410 19.51 3.62 14.11
N ALA A 411 20.32 4.48 13.48
CA ALA A 411 20.86 5.67 14.12
C ALA A 411 19.75 6.63 14.58
N LEU A 412 18.76 6.94 13.72
CA LEU A 412 17.63 7.78 14.10
C LEU A 412 16.85 7.21 15.30
N ARG A 413 16.54 5.90 15.29
CA ARG A 413 15.85 5.22 16.40
C ARG A 413 16.63 5.30 17.71
N LYS A 414 17.95 5.10 17.66
CA LYS A 414 18.81 5.14 18.85
C LYS A 414 18.92 6.55 19.41
N LEU A 415 19.08 7.55 18.55
CA LEU A 415 19.10 8.96 18.95
C LEU A 415 17.77 9.39 19.60
N THR A 416 16.65 8.96 19.03
CA THR A 416 15.31 9.22 19.56
C THR A 416 15.11 8.57 20.94
N ASN A 417 15.54 7.32 21.11
CA ASN A 417 15.50 6.67 22.42
C ASN A 417 16.33 7.41 23.47
N LEU A 418 17.51 7.92 23.10
CA LEU A 418 18.35 8.69 24.00
C LEU A 418 17.68 10.01 24.42
N SER A 419 16.97 10.69 23.51
CA SER A 419 16.27 11.95 23.84
C SER A 419 15.03 11.76 24.70
N LEU A 420 14.42 10.58 24.70
CA LEU A 420 13.22 10.26 25.50
C LEU A 420 13.51 9.78 26.93
N GLY A 421 14.78 9.59 27.30
CA GLY A 421 15.16 9.16 28.66
C GLY A 421 14.84 10.21 29.73
N GLU A 422 14.77 9.79 31.00
CA GLU A 422 14.51 10.70 32.14
C GLU A 422 15.55 11.83 32.24
N ASN A 423 16.82 11.52 31.91
CA ASN A 423 17.92 12.46 31.84
C ASN A 423 18.61 12.32 30.46
N PRO A 424 18.13 13.02 29.42
CA PRO A 424 18.66 12.88 28.08
C PRO A 424 20.11 13.40 28.00
N PRO A 425 21.01 12.69 27.30
CA PRO A 425 22.37 13.17 27.09
C PRO A 425 22.36 14.46 26.26
N THR A 426 23.33 15.33 26.50
CA THR A 426 23.36 16.69 25.91
C THR A 426 24.69 17.05 25.24
N THR A 427 25.63 16.10 25.12
CA THR A 427 26.91 16.35 24.45
C THR A 427 26.71 16.83 23.01
N THR A 428 27.51 17.83 22.63
CA THR A 428 27.59 18.35 21.26
C THR A 428 28.84 17.88 20.53
N VAL A 429 29.61 16.97 21.14
CA VAL A 429 30.89 16.52 20.58
C VAL A 429 30.67 15.71 19.31
N ARG A 430 31.53 15.95 18.32
CA ARG A 430 31.60 15.18 17.07
C ARG A 430 32.91 14.43 16.97
N LEU A 431 32.81 13.12 16.87
CA LEU A 431 33.93 12.20 16.81
C LEU A 431 34.47 12.11 15.39
N ASP A 432 35.78 11.95 15.25
CA ASP A 432 36.44 11.78 13.95
C ASP A 432 36.34 10.33 13.43
N ASP A 433 36.69 10.12 12.16
CA ASP A 433 36.59 8.79 11.51
C ASP A 433 37.37 7.69 12.24
N GLN A 434 38.50 8.03 12.87
CA GLN A 434 39.35 7.05 13.55
C GLN A 434 38.72 6.62 14.87
N ALA A 435 38.20 7.57 15.66
CA ALA A 435 37.44 7.30 16.87
C ALA A 435 36.19 6.46 16.55
N LEU A 436 35.44 6.82 15.49
CA LEU A 436 34.26 6.09 15.06
C LEU A 436 34.56 4.64 14.67
N GLY A 437 35.65 4.41 13.93
CA GLY A 437 36.08 3.07 13.53
C GLY A 437 36.45 2.19 14.73
N GLN A 438 37.15 2.75 15.72
CA GLN A 438 37.50 2.02 16.95
C GLN A 438 36.25 1.67 17.78
N LEU A 439 35.34 2.65 17.96
CA LEU A 439 34.09 2.45 18.69
C LEU A 439 33.14 1.48 17.98
N THR A 440 33.23 1.33 16.66
CA THR A 440 32.44 0.32 15.94
C THR A 440 32.82 -1.10 16.37
N ILE A 441 34.07 -1.32 16.78
CA ILE A 441 34.58 -2.64 17.18
C ILE A 441 34.33 -2.91 18.67
N ASP A 442 34.59 -1.93 19.55
CA ASP A 442 34.63 -2.15 21.00
C ASP A 442 33.98 -1.02 21.83
N ARG A 443 32.74 -0.64 21.49
CA ARG A 443 32.04 0.45 22.20
C ARG A 443 31.73 0.15 23.66
N SER A 444 31.35 -1.08 23.98
CA SER A 444 30.94 -1.47 25.34
C SER A 444 32.08 -1.34 26.34
N SER A 445 33.27 -1.82 25.97
CA SER A 445 34.48 -1.70 26.79
C SER A 445 34.85 -0.25 27.05
N VAL A 446 34.73 0.61 26.03
CA VAL A 446 34.98 2.05 26.16
C VAL A 446 33.93 2.74 27.05
N ALA A 447 32.67 2.32 27.00
CA ALA A 447 31.62 2.82 27.89
C ALA A 447 31.88 2.42 29.35
N ASP A 448 32.35 1.19 29.59
CA ASP A 448 32.74 0.71 30.93
C ASP A 448 33.94 1.51 31.47
N ASP A 449 34.96 1.72 30.63
CA ASP A 449 36.13 2.54 30.97
C ASP A 449 35.75 3.99 31.35
N LEU A 450 34.86 4.61 30.57
CA LEU A 450 34.35 5.95 30.86
C LEU A 450 33.53 6.01 32.15
N THR A 451 32.71 4.99 32.41
CA THR A 451 31.91 4.88 33.64
C THR A 451 32.81 4.70 34.86
N GLU A 452 33.85 3.90 34.74
CA GLU A 452 34.81 3.67 35.82
C GLU A 452 35.60 4.95 36.13
N VAL A 453 36.10 5.65 35.12
CA VAL A 453 36.78 6.94 35.29
C VAL A 453 35.88 8.00 35.92
N ALA A 454 34.58 8.00 35.58
CA ALA A 454 33.60 8.87 36.21
C ALA A 454 33.39 8.55 37.70
N ARG A 455 33.34 7.25 38.07
CA ARG A 455 33.27 6.81 39.48
C ARG A 455 34.53 7.19 40.26
N LEU A 456 35.68 7.20 39.61
CA LEU A 456 36.95 7.69 40.16
C LEU A 456 37.02 9.24 40.23
N GLY A 457 35.91 9.95 39.99
CA GLY A 457 35.77 11.38 40.22
C GLY A 457 36.32 12.28 39.11
N GLN A 458 36.65 11.75 37.93
CA GLN A 458 37.22 12.53 36.82
C GLN A 458 36.33 13.69 36.36
N PHE A 459 35.01 13.50 36.37
CA PHE A 459 34.04 14.50 35.91
C PHE A 459 33.38 15.27 37.07
N GLN A 460 33.83 15.10 38.31
CA GLN A 460 33.26 15.83 39.45
C GLN A 460 33.85 17.23 39.61
N TYR A 461 35.01 17.48 39.00
CA TYR A 461 35.77 18.72 39.16
C TYR A 461 36.22 19.21 37.79
N GLY A 462 35.97 20.48 37.48
CA GLY A 462 36.41 21.17 36.26
C GLY A 462 37.65 22.05 36.49
N PRO A 463 38.10 22.78 35.45
CA PRO A 463 39.26 23.68 35.51
C PRO A 463 39.15 24.78 36.58
N ASP A 464 37.92 25.19 36.90
CA ASP A 464 37.64 26.28 37.84
C ASP A 464 37.42 25.80 39.29
N ASP A 465 37.26 24.49 39.52
CA ASP A 465 36.89 23.92 40.82
C ASP A 465 38.08 23.48 41.68
N SER A 466 39.22 23.19 41.05
CA SER A 466 40.42 22.75 41.75
C SER A 466 41.68 23.28 41.09
N PRO A 467 42.59 23.95 41.83
CA PRO A 467 43.89 24.37 41.29
C PRO A 467 44.81 23.19 40.97
N TRP A 468 44.42 21.97 41.35
CA TRP A 468 45.07 20.71 40.99
C TRP A 468 44.53 20.11 39.68
N TYR A 469 43.50 20.70 39.07
CA TYR A 469 42.94 20.21 37.81
C TYR A 469 43.97 20.32 36.66
N GLY A 470 44.14 19.23 35.91
CA GLY A 470 45.08 19.16 34.79
C GLY A 470 46.55 18.97 35.18
N VAL A 471 46.85 18.73 36.46
CA VAL A 471 48.21 18.43 36.94
C VAL A 471 48.49 16.93 36.81
N ASP A 472 49.54 16.57 36.08
CA ASP A 472 49.98 15.19 35.91
C ASP A 472 50.91 14.77 37.06
N PHE A 473 50.45 13.81 37.87
CA PHE A 473 51.26 13.17 38.90
C PHE A 473 51.67 11.77 38.46
N SER A 474 52.93 11.41 38.69
CA SER A 474 53.44 10.07 38.37
C SER A 474 53.06 9.03 39.44
N SER A 475 52.69 9.47 40.65
CA SER A 475 52.25 8.58 41.74
C SER A 475 51.38 9.29 42.78
N THR A 476 50.61 8.50 43.55
CA THR A 476 49.85 8.99 44.72
C THR A 476 50.77 9.55 45.82
N GLU A 477 52.01 9.06 45.91
CA GLU A 477 53.01 9.59 46.86
C GLU A 477 53.49 10.98 46.46
N GLU A 478 53.71 11.22 45.17
CA GLU A 478 54.08 12.54 44.64
C GLU A 478 52.97 13.58 44.84
N ALA A 479 51.72 13.19 44.61
CA ALA A 479 50.54 14.02 44.86
C ALA A 479 50.40 14.41 46.35
N ARG A 480 50.56 13.44 47.27
CA ARG A 480 50.56 13.70 48.72
C ARG A 480 51.73 14.56 49.16
N ALA A 481 52.90 14.37 48.56
CA ALA A 481 54.07 15.20 48.87
C ALA A 481 53.86 16.65 48.42
N ALA A 482 53.37 16.88 47.21
CA ALA A 482 53.07 18.23 46.69
C ALA A 482 51.98 18.94 47.52
N TYR A 483 50.91 18.22 47.88
CA TYR A 483 49.89 18.73 48.79
C TYR A 483 50.44 19.07 50.18
N GLY A 484 51.26 18.18 50.76
CA GLY A 484 51.93 18.42 52.03
C GLY A 484 52.83 19.66 52.02
N ILE A 485 53.52 19.91 50.90
CA ILE A 485 54.31 21.14 50.70
C ILE A 485 53.39 22.37 50.63
N ALA A 486 52.26 22.29 49.92
CA ALA A 486 51.28 23.38 49.85
C ALA A 486 50.72 23.76 51.23
N VAL A 487 50.35 22.76 52.03
CA VAL A 487 49.84 22.94 53.40
C VAL A 487 50.92 23.56 54.29
N ASP A 488 52.14 23.04 54.29
CA ASP A 488 53.22 23.57 55.13
C ASP A 488 53.60 25.01 54.73
N LEU A 489 53.61 25.33 53.43
CA LEU A 489 53.81 26.69 52.93
C LEU A 489 52.69 27.64 53.39
N ALA A 490 51.43 27.24 53.27
CA ALA A 490 50.26 28.06 53.62
C ALA A 490 50.17 28.32 55.13
N GLU A 491 50.30 27.26 55.94
CA GLU A 491 50.01 27.32 57.37
C GLU A 491 51.21 27.74 58.22
N SER A 492 52.43 27.45 57.76
CA SER A 492 53.62 27.56 58.61
C SER A 492 54.74 28.42 57.99
N GLN A 493 55.22 28.07 56.79
CA GLN A 493 56.48 28.63 56.28
C GLN A 493 56.31 30.07 55.79
N LEU A 494 55.29 30.38 54.97
CA LEU A 494 55.09 31.73 54.43
C LEU A 494 54.70 32.74 55.52
N PRO A 495 53.73 32.47 56.43
CA PRO A 495 53.40 33.41 57.50
C PRO A 495 54.60 33.71 58.39
N ARG A 496 55.38 32.68 58.74
CA ARG A 496 56.59 32.81 59.54
C ARG A 496 57.67 33.62 58.81
N LEU A 497 57.92 33.32 57.54
CA LEU A 497 58.88 34.04 56.72
C LEU A 497 58.51 35.53 56.61
N ILE A 498 57.24 35.82 56.29
CA ILE A 498 56.77 37.20 56.12
C ILE A 498 56.89 37.97 57.43
N SER A 499 56.47 37.38 58.56
CA SER A 499 56.60 38.02 59.87
C SER A 499 58.06 38.34 60.20
N MET A 500 58.95 37.37 60.07
CA MET A 500 60.37 37.56 60.41
C MET A 500 61.08 38.51 59.43
N ALA A 501 60.72 38.46 58.14
CA ALA A 501 61.28 39.33 57.13
C ALA A 501 60.82 40.79 57.29
N ASN A 502 59.55 41.02 57.62
CA ASN A 502 59.05 42.36 57.92
C ASN A 502 59.76 42.97 59.14
N GLU A 503 59.95 42.22 60.23
CA GLU A 503 60.71 42.70 61.40
C GLU A 503 62.15 43.09 61.05
N VAL A 504 62.78 42.38 60.12
CA VAL A 504 64.14 42.66 59.65
C VAL A 504 64.19 43.86 58.70
N VAL A 505 63.20 44.00 57.81
CA VAL A 505 63.14 45.10 56.84
C VAL A 505 62.73 46.42 57.53
N GLU A 506 61.84 46.39 58.53
CA GLU A 506 61.45 47.56 59.34
C GLU A 506 62.61 48.17 60.15
N GLN A 507 63.60 47.35 60.52
CA GLN A 507 64.84 47.82 61.15
C GLN A 507 65.78 48.54 60.15
N THR A 508 65.43 48.57 58.87
CA THR A 508 66.22 49.20 57.80
C THR A 508 65.44 50.34 57.15
N SER A 509 66.13 51.18 56.37
CA SER A 509 65.47 52.24 55.58
C SER A 509 64.95 51.76 54.21
N MET A 510 64.85 50.44 53.98
CA MET A 510 64.36 49.89 52.72
C MET A 510 62.84 49.98 52.60
N ARG A 511 62.32 50.05 51.37
CA ARG A 511 60.89 49.91 51.09
C ARG A 511 60.42 48.49 51.43
N PRO A 512 59.12 48.26 51.67
CA PRO A 512 58.58 46.90 51.74
C PRO A 512 58.82 46.13 50.43
N TYR A 513 59.08 44.83 50.53
CA TYR A 513 59.21 43.93 49.39
C TYR A 513 57.83 43.45 48.91
N GLU A 514 57.68 43.22 47.60
CA GLU A 514 56.39 42.86 47.00
C GLU A 514 56.28 41.36 46.69
N SER A 515 57.40 40.64 46.59
CA SER A 515 57.45 39.20 46.31
C SER A 515 58.56 38.48 47.08
N VAL A 516 58.48 37.15 47.14
CA VAL A 516 59.51 36.32 47.77
C VAL A 516 60.84 36.44 47.00
N SER A 517 60.79 36.50 45.67
CA SER A 517 61.98 36.76 44.84
C SER A 517 62.67 38.10 45.17
N GLU A 518 61.89 39.16 45.41
CA GLU A 518 62.45 40.45 45.82
C GLU A 518 63.04 40.41 47.23
N LEU A 519 62.39 39.72 48.17
CA LEU A 519 62.95 39.47 49.51
C LEU A 519 64.32 38.79 49.42
N GLY A 520 64.50 37.84 48.50
CA GLY A 520 65.78 37.20 48.23
C GLY A 520 66.87 38.16 47.72
N VAL A 521 66.50 39.25 47.04
CA VAL A 521 67.44 40.34 46.68
C VAL A 521 67.83 41.13 47.92
N TYR A 522 66.88 41.46 48.80
CA TYR A 522 67.12 42.25 50.01
C TYR A 522 68.03 41.50 50.99
N LEU A 523 67.75 40.21 51.22
CA LEU A 523 68.55 39.38 52.11
C LEU A 523 69.99 39.23 51.60
N ARG A 524 70.20 39.03 50.29
CA ARG A 524 71.55 38.99 49.69
C ARG A 524 72.28 40.32 49.84
N LEU A 525 71.59 41.44 49.63
CA LEU A 525 72.15 42.77 49.82
C LEU A 525 72.57 42.99 51.27
N LEU A 526 71.69 42.74 52.23
CA LEU A 526 71.94 42.93 53.65
C LEU A 526 73.05 42.00 54.19
N MET A 527 73.10 40.74 53.77
CA MET A 527 74.22 39.85 54.10
C MET A 527 75.54 40.33 53.49
N GLY A 528 75.51 40.84 52.25
CA GLY A 528 76.67 41.42 51.61
C GLY A 528 77.17 42.69 52.32
N VAL A 529 76.25 43.52 52.80
CA VAL A 529 76.53 44.69 53.64
C VAL A 529 77.14 44.24 54.98
N ARG A 530 76.64 43.17 55.60
CA ARG A 530 77.22 42.59 56.82
C ARG A 530 78.67 42.15 56.62
N ASP A 531 78.97 41.31 55.63
CA ASP A 531 80.36 40.89 55.33
C ASP A 531 81.26 42.10 55.00
N THR A 532 80.70 43.15 54.41
CA THR A 532 81.42 44.40 54.17
C THR A 532 81.73 45.13 55.46
N LEU A 533 80.73 45.39 56.31
CA LEU A 533 80.88 46.18 57.53
C LEU A 533 81.68 45.46 58.63
N ASP A 534 81.86 44.14 58.51
CA ASP A 534 82.79 43.36 59.32
C ASP A 534 84.27 43.70 59.01
N ARG A 535 84.56 44.13 57.77
CA ARG A 535 85.94 44.39 57.27
C ARG A 535 86.22 45.87 57.02
N PHE A 536 85.20 46.63 56.67
CA PHE A 536 85.26 48.06 56.35
C PHE A 536 84.46 48.88 57.37
N THR A 537 84.80 50.16 57.49
CA THR A 537 84.03 51.13 58.27
C THR A 537 82.79 51.56 57.48
N PRO A 538 81.69 51.96 58.15
CA PRO A 538 80.47 52.42 57.47
C PRO A 538 80.68 53.61 56.51
N GLU A 539 81.74 54.39 56.72
CA GLU A 539 82.11 55.56 55.90
C GLU A 539 82.38 55.21 54.43
N VAL A 540 82.66 53.93 54.13
CA VAL A 540 82.89 53.44 52.77
C VAL A 540 81.68 53.64 51.83
N TYR A 541 80.48 53.82 52.38
CA TYR A 541 79.24 54.06 51.61
C TYR A 541 78.92 55.55 51.37
N ASP A 542 79.60 56.47 52.06
CA ASP A 542 79.26 57.90 52.06
C ASP A 542 79.55 58.60 50.72
N ARG A 543 80.59 58.15 49.99
CA ARG A 543 81.06 58.77 48.76
C ARG A 543 81.12 57.76 47.62
N SER A 544 81.11 58.27 46.39
CA SER A 544 81.33 57.41 45.22
C SER A 544 82.72 56.80 45.29
N LEU A 545 82.79 55.47 45.18
CA LEU A 545 84.05 54.74 45.17
C LEU A 545 84.63 54.62 43.75
N ALA A 546 84.03 55.23 42.73
CA ALA A 546 84.46 55.10 41.34
C ALA A 546 85.95 55.43 41.14
N GLU A 547 86.42 56.57 41.66
CA GLU A 547 87.84 56.97 41.59
C GLU A 547 88.75 56.08 42.46
N VAL A 548 88.20 55.51 43.55
CA VAL A 548 88.94 54.64 44.47
C VAL A 548 89.11 53.24 43.87
N ILE A 549 88.08 52.72 43.19
CA ILE A 549 88.08 51.48 42.41
C ILE A 549 89.08 51.59 41.26
N ALA A 550 89.01 52.69 40.49
CA ALA A 550 89.97 53.05 39.44
C ALA A 550 91.43 53.02 39.94
N ALA A 551 91.70 53.57 41.13
CA ALA A 551 93.03 53.55 41.73
C ALA A 551 93.55 52.13 42.08
N HIS A 552 92.65 51.17 42.33
CA HIS A 552 92.96 49.77 42.65
C HIS A 552 92.83 48.81 41.45
N ALA A 553 92.39 49.30 40.29
CA ALA A 553 92.26 48.48 39.09
C ALA A 553 93.61 47.88 38.61
N PRO A 554 93.60 46.68 38.00
CA PRO A 554 94.79 46.06 37.42
C PRO A 554 95.50 46.96 36.39
N ARG A 555 96.82 46.79 36.20
CA ARG A 555 97.60 47.61 35.24
C ARG A 555 97.03 47.48 33.82
N GLY A 556 96.47 48.58 33.29
CA GLY A 556 96.00 48.67 31.90
C GLY A 556 94.67 49.39 31.67
N SER A 557 93.99 49.92 32.70
CA SER A 557 92.60 50.40 32.59
C SER A 557 92.32 51.80 33.13
N ASP A 558 93.27 52.75 33.09
CA ASP A 558 93.02 54.20 33.32
C ASP A 558 94.21 55.09 32.90
N GLU A 559 93.99 56.05 31.98
CA GLU A 559 95.02 56.95 31.40
C GLU A 559 95.14 58.35 32.05
N ASP A 560 94.23 58.78 32.93
CA ASP A 560 94.20 60.20 33.40
C ASP A 560 94.55 60.43 34.88
N MET A 561 94.98 59.41 35.62
CA MET A 561 95.27 59.55 37.06
C MET A 561 96.75 59.77 37.38
N SER A 562 97.10 60.94 37.92
CA SER A 562 98.47 61.22 38.39
C SER A 562 98.92 60.27 39.52
N ALA A 563 100.21 59.92 39.54
CA ALA A 563 100.78 59.01 40.55
C ALA A 563 100.60 59.50 42.00
N ALA A 564 100.53 60.82 42.21
CA ALA A 564 100.23 61.44 43.50
C ALA A 564 98.77 61.22 43.92
N ASN A 565 97.80 61.40 43.01
CA ASN A 565 96.39 61.14 43.28
C ASN A 565 96.12 59.65 43.49
N LYS A 566 96.76 58.75 42.72
CA LYS A 566 96.60 57.30 42.87
C LYS A 566 97.11 56.80 44.24
N ARG A 567 98.21 57.35 44.76
CA ARG A 567 98.68 57.06 46.14
C ARG A 567 97.72 57.61 47.19
N ARG A 568 97.19 58.83 47.00
CA ARG A 568 96.20 59.45 47.91
C ARG A 568 94.93 58.61 48.02
N LEU A 569 94.37 58.17 46.88
CA LEU A 569 93.14 57.37 46.87
C LEU A 569 93.34 55.94 47.38
N ARG A 570 94.50 55.31 47.15
CA ARG A 570 94.83 54.02 47.79
C ARG A 570 94.95 54.14 49.31
N LYS A 571 95.49 55.25 49.80
CA LYS A 571 95.52 55.54 51.24
C LYS A 571 94.11 55.74 51.80
N LEU A 572 93.26 56.46 51.08
CA LEU A 572 91.84 56.65 51.42
C LEU A 572 91.06 55.33 51.46
N ALA A 573 91.32 54.40 50.52
CA ALA A 573 90.73 53.07 50.55
C ALA A 573 91.13 52.28 51.81
N GLN A 574 92.39 52.42 52.25
CA GLN A 574 92.90 51.76 53.45
C GLN A 574 92.34 52.38 54.74
N GLU A 575 91.99 53.67 54.73
CA GLU A 575 91.32 54.36 55.85
C GLU A 575 89.89 53.83 56.08
N TYR A 576 89.24 53.34 55.02
CA TYR A 576 87.95 52.65 55.15
C TYR A 576 88.05 51.22 55.67
N VAL A 577 89.24 50.63 55.82
CA VAL A 577 89.41 49.27 56.37
C VAL A 577 89.45 49.32 57.89
N ARG A 578 88.78 48.40 58.57
CA ARG A 578 88.81 48.33 60.04
C ARG A 578 90.22 47.96 60.55
N PRO A 579 90.65 48.51 61.70
CA PRO A 579 91.93 48.18 62.31
C PRO A 579 92.06 46.67 62.56
N GLY A 580 93.17 46.07 62.12
CA GLY A 580 93.47 44.64 62.34
C GLY A 580 93.00 43.69 61.23
N VAL A 581 92.28 44.18 60.21
CA VAL A 581 91.84 43.38 59.06
C VAL A 581 92.73 43.65 57.85
N SER A 582 93.22 42.59 57.21
CA SER A 582 93.95 42.69 55.93
C SER A 582 93.06 42.25 54.77
N ILE A 583 93.06 43.04 53.69
CA ILE A 583 92.24 42.77 52.51
C ILE A 583 93.17 42.34 51.38
N THR A 584 93.06 41.07 50.99
CA THR A 584 93.89 40.44 49.94
C THR A 584 93.57 40.98 48.54
N ASP A 585 92.28 41.23 48.27
CA ASP A 585 91.81 41.80 47.00
C ASP A 585 90.90 43.01 47.26
N MET A 586 91.53 44.18 47.35
CA MET A 586 90.83 45.45 47.59
C MET A 586 89.93 45.84 46.41
N TYR A 587 90.33 45.53 45.17
CA TYR A 587 89.60 45.94 43.98
C TYR A 587 88.24 45.25 43.91
N SER A 588 88.21 43.92 44.00
CA SER A 588 86.96 43.16 43.94
C SER A 588 86.01 43.52 45.08
N ARG A 589 86.54 43.80 46.28
CA ARG A 589 85.73 44.24 47.42
C ARG A 589 85.13 45.63 47.21
N LEU A 590 85.90 46.62 46.75
CA LEU A 590 85.36 47.94 46.45
C LEU A 590 84.31 47.92 45.33
N VAL A 591 84.48 47.07 44.32
CA VAL A 591 83.46 46.85 43.27
C VAL A 591 82.17 46.27 43.88
N GLN A 592 82.27 45.26 44.75
CA GLN A 592 81.12 44.70 45.45
C GLN A 592 80.41 45.74 46.32
N ILE A 593 81.16 46.57 47.06
CA ILE A 593 80.61 47.66 47.89
C ILE A 593 79.89 48.69 47.01
N GLN A 594 80.44 49.03 45.85
CA GLN A 594 79.79 49.93 44.91
C GLN A 594 78.51 49.34 44.31
N GLN A 595 78.48 48.03 44.03
CA GLN A 595 77.25 47.34 43.60
C GLN A 595 76.20 47.32 44.71
N GLN A 596 76.60 47.02 45.94
CA GLN A 596 75.72 47.08 47.11
C GLN A 596 75.18 48.49 47.33
N ARG A 597 76.00 49.53 47.14
CA ARG A 597 75.57 50.93 47.23
C ARG A 597 74.50 51.27 46.20
N VAL A 598 74.67 50.85 44.94
CA VAL A 598 73.67 51.06 43.88
C VAL A 598 72.36 50.34 44.20
N LEU A 599 72.43 49.09 44.66
CA LEU A 599 71.24 48.32 45.05
C LEU A 599 70.56 48.92 46.30
N TRP A 600 71.33 49.34 47.29
CA TRP A 600 70.83 50.01 48.49
C TRP A 600 70.10 51.31 48.15
N GLN A 601 70.68 52.15 47.28
CA GLN A 601 70.06 53.38 46.80
C GLN A 601 68.76 53.13 46.02
N ARG A 602 68.65 51.99 45.32
CA ARG A 602 67.45 51.63 44.57
C ARG A 602 66.27 51.27 45.48
N TYR A 603 66.52 50.62 46.61
CA TYR A 603 65.47 50.09 47.48
C TYR A 603 65.25 50.91 48.77
N THR A 604 66.12 51.88 49.07
CA THR A 604 66.00 52.74 50.25
C THR A 604 65.01 53.88 50.03
N THR A 605 64.17 54.16 51.02
CA THR A 605 63.18 55.26 51.01
C THR A 605 63.76 56.59 51.51
N VAL A 606 64.88 56.55 52.24
CA VAL A 606 65.56 57.73 52.82
C VAL A 606 66.83 58.09 52.03
N VAL A 607 66.82 59.25 51.37
CA VAL A 607 67.95 59.72 50.56
C VAL A 607 69.19 59.95 51.44
N GLY A 608 70.27 59.22 51.16
CA GLY A 608 71.55 59.35 51.88
C GLY A 608 71.68 58.50 53.14
N ALA A 609 70.70 57.65 53.46
CA ALA A 609 70.81 56.72 54.58
C ALA A 609 71.89 55.65 54.34
N ARG A 610 72.66 55.34 55.39
CA ARG A 610 73.73 54.33 55.34
C ARG A 610 73.14 52.92 55.45
N PRO A 611 73.79 51.91 54.84
CA PRO A 611 73.43 50.52 55.05
C PRO A 611 73.60 50.12 56.52
N GLU A 612 72.55 49.57 57.12
CA GLU A 612 72.56 49.02 58.48
C GLU A 612 72.33 47.51 58.42
N VAL A 613 72.92 46.79 59.37
CA VAL A 613 72.76 45.33 59.48
C VAL A 613 71.71 45.06 60.56
N PRO A 614 70.50 44.65 60.17
CA PRO A 614 69.45 44.33 61.13
C PRO A 614 69.78 43.06 61.92
N LEU A 615 69.26 42.98 63.15
CA LEU A 615 69.39 41.81 64.00
C LEU A 615 68.42 40.71 63.53
N GLY A 616 68.82 39.44 63.60
CA GLY A 616 67.98 38.30 63.22
C GLY A 616 68.01 37.91 61.74
N ILE A 617 68.77 38.61 60.89
CA ILE A 617 68.85 38.31 59.45
C ILE A 617 69.25 36.86 59.11
N ALA A 618 70.09 36.22 59.94
CA ALA A 618 70.52 34.84 59.70
C ALA A 618 69.35 33.85 59.78
N ASP A 619 68.41 34.08 60.70
CA ASP A 619 67.25 33.20 60.89
C ASP A 619 66.22 33.39 59.75
N VAL A 620 66.07 34.62 59.24
CA VAL A 620 65.23 34.91 58.06
C VAL A 620 65.79 34.25 56.81
N VAL A 621 67.11 34.22 56.64
CA VAL A 621 67.75 33.58 55.47
C VAL A 621 67.47 32.07 55.46
N VAL A 622 67.47 31.41 56.62
CA VAL A 622 67.14 29.98 56.71
C VAL A 622 65.67 29.74 56.38
N ALA A 623 64.75 30.54 56.95
CA ALA A 623 63.32 30.45 56.65
C ALA A 623 63.03 30.73 55.16
N PHE A 624 63.72 31.71 54.58
CA PHE A 624 63.63 32.06 53.15
C PHE A 624 64.08 30.92 52.26
N GLN A 625 65.23 30.29 52.55
CA GLN A 625 65.75 29.19 51.73
C GLN A 625 64.80 28.00 51.70
N SER A 626 64.17 27.67 52.84
CA SER A 626 63.18 26.59 52.93
C SER A 626 61.96 26.90 52.06
N ALA A 627 61.31 28.05 52.30
CA ALA A 627 60.10 28.44 51.57
C ALA A 627 60.37 28.61 50.06
N TYR A 628 61.52 29.18 49.69
CA TYR A 628 61.89 29.38 48.29
C TYR A 628 62.09 28.06 47.54
N GLN A 629 62.71 27.05 48.19
CA GLN A 629 62.88 25.72 47.59
C GLN A 629 61.55 24.98 47.46
N ASP A 630 60.68 25.09 48.46
CA ASP A 630 59.39 24.43 48.46
C ASP A 630 58.42 25.06 47.45
N LEU A 631 58.48 26.39 47.25
CA LEU A 631 57.79 27.06 46.14
C LEU A 631 58.28 26.60 44.76
N ASP A 632 59.60 26.40 44.58
CA ASP A 632 60.17 25.89 43.31
C ASP A 632 59.73 24.45 43.02
N LYS A 633 59.63 23.60 44.05
CA LYS A 633 59.08 22.23 43.89
C LYS A 633 57.62 22.27 43.49
N LEU A 634 56.84 23.18 44.07
CA LEU A 634 55.41 23.31 43.79
C LEU A 634 55.15 23.87 42.38
N ASP A 635 55.93 24.86 41.94
CA ASP A 635 55.92 25.35 40.55
C ASP A 635 56.25 24.25 39.53
N ALA A 636 57.20 23.35 39.86
CA ALA A 636 57.58 22.23 39.00
C ALA A 636 56.44 21.22 38.83
N VAL A 637 55.70 20.95 39.90
CA VAL A 637 54.53 20.05 39.89
C VAL A 637 53.38 20.68 39.12
N LEU A 638 53.09 21.97 39.33
CA LEU A 638 52.01 22.69 38.63
C LEU A 638 52.30 22.95 37.14
N GLY A 639 53.49 22.62 36.65
CA GLY A 639 53.87 22.86 35.25
C GLY A 639 54.02 24.34 34.88
N THR A 640 54.22 25.22 35.86
CA THR A 640 54.32 26.68 35.66
C THR A 640 55.65 27.04 35.01
N THR A 641 55.68 27.09 33.68
CA THR A 641 56.90 27.33 32.90
C THR A 641 57.21 28.81 32.67
N VAL A 642 56.19 29.66 32.69
CA VAL A 642 56.28 31.10 32.36
C VAL A 642 56.79 31.87 33.58
N GLU A 643 57.88 32.63 33.41
CA GLU A 643 58.61 33.30 34.49
C GLU A 643 57.74 34.23 35.39
N PRO A 644 56.87 35.12 34.87
CA PRO A 644 56.00 35.95 35.71
C PRO A 644 54.95 35.17 36.51
N ASP A 645 54.55 33.98 36.07
CA ASP A 645 53.46 33.20 36.69
C ASP A 645 53.97 32.28 37.81
N ARG A 646 55.29 32.16 37.98
CA ARG A 646 55.90 31.37 39.05
C ARG A 646 55.51 31.91 40.42
N LEU A 647 55.16 31.01 41.34
CA LEU A 647 54.63 31.36 42.65
C LEU A 647 55.51 32.38 43.40
N LYS A 648 56.83 32.22 43.35
CA LYS A 648 57.80 33.13 44.01
C LYS A 648 57.84 34.57 43.48
N ASN A 649 57.32 34.80 42.27
CA ASN A 649 57.29 36.10 41.60
C ASN A 649 55.95 36.82 41.77
N LEU A 650 54.91 36.11 42.20
CA LEU A 650 53.61 36.69 42.52
C LEU A 650 53.72 37.70 43.67
N GLU A 651 52.81 38.67 43.69
CA GLU A 651 52.67 39.56 44.84
C GLU A 651 52.30 38.74 46.09
N LEU A 652 52.77 39.16 47.27
CA LEU A 652 52.60 38.39 48.51
C LEU A 652 51.13 38.03 48.80
N HIS A 653 50.19 38.89 48.42
CA HIS A 653 48.75 38.64 48.60
C HIS A 653 48.25 37.52 47.69
N ASP A 654 48.58 37.58 46.39
CA ASP A 654 48.19 36.59 45.40
C ASP A 654 48.89 35.25 45.64
N LEU A 655 50.15 35.27 46.06
CA LEU A 655 50.89 34.08 46.49
C LEU A 655 50.20 33.41 47.68
N ALA A 656 49.85 34.17 48.71
CA ALA A 656 49.17 33.63 49.89
C ALA A 656 47.79 33.05 49.54
N ALA A 657 47.02 33.74 48.68
CA ALA A 657 45.73 33.25 48.21
C ALA A 657 45.88 31.94 47.41
N ARG A 658 46.81 31.90 46.45
CA ARG A 658 47.02 30.74 45.58
C ARG A 658 47.51 29.51 46.34
N VAL A 659 48.47 29.68 47.24
CA VAL A 659 48.99 28.59 48.09
C VAL A 659 47.92 28.12 49.09
N SER A 660 47.10 29.03 49.61
CA SER A 660 45.96 28.68 50.46
C SER A 660 44.88 27.89 49.71
N GLU A 661 44.64 28.15 48.43
CA GLU A 661 43.74 27.33 47.61
C GLU A 661 44.30 25.93 47.35
N LEU A 662 45.60 25.82 47.07
CA LEU A 662 46.29 24.54 46.89
C LEU A 662 46.30 23.69 48.18
N ALA A 663 46.28 24.34 49.34
CA ALA A 663 46.25 23.70 50.65
C ALA A 663 44.86 23.25 51.13
N LYS A 664 43.76 23.55 50.39
CA LYS A 664 42.43 23.02 50.71
C LYS A 664 42.35 21.53 50.38
N GLU A 665 41.69 20.74 51.23
CA GLU A 665 41.45 19.32 50.97
C GLU A 665 40.74 19.15 49.61
N SER A 666 41.37 18.40 48.70
CA SER A 666 40.86 18.14 47.35
C SER A 666 40.76 16.64 47.13
N GLU A 667 39.54 16.14 46.87
CA GLU A 667 39.30 14.73 46.58
C GLU A 667 39.91 14.30 45.24
N VAL A 668 40.25 15.25 44.35
CA VAL A 668 40.90 15.04 43.05
C VAL A 668 42.22 14.25 43.17
N LEU A 669 42.87 14.30 44.33
CA LEU A 669 44.16 13.64 44.61
C LEU A 669 44.01 12.16 45.02
N GLN A 670 42.79 11.67 45.24
CA GLN A 670 42.52 10.25 45.52
C GLN A 670 42.37 9.48 44.18
N ASN A 671 42.89 8.25 44.12
CA ASN A 671 42.80 7.33 42.96
C ASN A 671 43.45 7.84 41.64
N ILE A 672 44.46 8.71 41.73
CA ILE A 672 45.05 9.39 40.56
C ILE A 672 45.68 8.44 39.53
N GLN A 673 46.36 7.38 39.96
CA GLN A 673 47.05 6.44 39.08
C GLN A 673 46.07 5.60 38.23
N GLU A 674 44.99 5.14 38.86
CA GLU A 674 43.92 4.37 38.18
C GLU A 674 43.22 5.24 37.14
N ARG A 675 42.95 6.51 37.49
CA ARG A 675 42.35 7.50 36.61
C ARG A 675 43.24 7.85 35.41
N THR A 676 44.51 8.19 35.63
CA THR A 676 45.44 8.57 34.55
C THR A 676 45.60 7.45 33.53
N THR A 677 45.71 6.20 33.97
CA THR A 677 45.88 5.04 33.06
C THR A 677 44.70 4.89 32.11
N ILE A 678 43.46 4.99 32.62
CA ILE A 678 42.27 4.85 31.77
C ILE A 678 42.07 6.10 30.90
N VAL A 679 42.33 7.31 31.42
CA VAL A 679 42.24 8.57 30.65
C VAL A 679 43.24 8.58 29.49
N GLU A 680 44.47 8.12 29.68
CA GLU A 680 45.45 7.99 28.59
C GLU A 680 44.97 7.04 27.50
N ARG A 681 44.40 5.88 27.88
CA ARG A 681 43.80 4.95 26.93
C ARG A 681 42.64 5.59 26.16
N LEU A 682 41.74 6.31 26.83
CA LEU A 682 40.61 7.00 26.19
C LEU A 682 41.07 8.15 25.27
N ARG A 683 42.10 8.91 25.66
CA ARG A 683 42.71 9.94 24.79
C ARG A 683 43.44 9.31 23.60
N SER A 684 44.09 8.15 23.78
CA SER A 684 44.70 7.39 22.69
C SER A 684 43.65 6.87 21.69
N ALA A 685 42.43 6.60 22.17
CA ALA A 685 41.26 6.30 21.34
C ALA A 685 40.58 7.56 20.75
N ARG A 686 41.25 8.72 20.81
CA ARG A 686 40.82 10.01 20.26
C ARG A 686 39.54 10.57 20.92
N LEU A 687 39.20 10.14 22.13
CA LEU A 687 38.03 10.61 22.88
C LEU A 687 38.32 11.83 23.76
N GLY A 688 39.48 12.49 23.60
CA GLY A 688 39.86 13.70 24.33
C GLY A 688 38.77 14.78 24.34
N PRO A 689 38.21 15.19 23.19
CA PRO A 689 37.15 16.20 23.15
C PRO A 689 35.88 15.81 23.95
N LEU A 690 35.54 14.51 23.99
CA LEU A 690 34.41 14.01 24.78
C LEU A 690 34.73 14.08 26.28
N LEU A 691 35.94 13.68 26.69
CA LEU A 691 36.37 13.79 28.09
C LEU A 691 36.35 15.23 28.59
N ASP A 692 36.80 16.16 27.75
CA ASP A 692 36.85 17.58 28.09
C ASP A 692 35.42 18.17 28.23
N ASP A 693 34.49 17.80 27.35
CA ASP A 693 33.06 18.15 27.44
C ASP A 693 32.38 17.58 28.70
N LEU A 694 32.58 16.29 28.98
CA LEU A 694 32.01 15.64 30.17
C LEU A 694 32.51 16.27 31.47
N SER A 695 33.80 16.65 31.51
CA SER A 695 34.40 17.31 32.67
C SER A 695 33.85 18.73 32.86
N ALA A 696 33.65 19.48 31.77
CA ALA A 696 33.12 20.84 31.84
C ALA A 696 31.64 20.91 32.27
N ARG A 697 30.84 19.87 31.96
CA ARG A 697 29.41 19.77 32.33
C ARG A 697 29.16 19.02 33.65
N HIS A 698 30.21 18.54 34.30
CA HIS A 698 30.16 17.74 35.52
C HIS A 698 29.22 16.52 35.44
N VAL A 699 29.31 15.75 34.35
CA VAL A 699 28.36 14.67 34.08
C VAL A 699 28.52 13.52 35.10
N PRO A 700 27.44 13.06 35.76
CA PRO A 700 27.51 11.98 36.73
C PRO A 700 27.81 10.63 36.05
N ALA A 701 28.49 9.74 36.77
CA ALA A 701 28.94 8.45 36.24
C ALA A 701 27.84 7.59 35.58
N GLU A 702 26.61 7.67 36.09
CA GLU A 702 25.46 6.95 35.55
C GLU A 702 25.01 7.43 34.16
N ALA A 703 25.31 8.68 33.80
CA ALA A 703 24.90 9.30 32.53
C ALA A 703 25.99 9.25 31.44
N VAL A 704 27.26 9.01 31.79
CA VAL A 704 28.39 9.08 30.86
C VAL A 704 28.28 8.09 29.69
N ALA A 705 27.78 6.87 29.94
CA ALA A 705 27.58 5.89 28.88
C ALA A 705 26.55 6.37 27.83
N ALA A 706 25.48 7.05 28.26
CA ALA A 706 24.48 7.62 27.36
C ALA A 706 25.06 8.79 26.54
N GLU A 707 25.95 9.59 27.13
CA GLU A 707 26.68 10.67 26.43
C GLU A 707 27.63 10.12 25.35
N LEU A 708 28.35 9.01 25.62
CA LEU A 708 29.16 8.33 24.60
C LEU A 708 28.28 7.82 23.45
N GLU A 709 27.16 7.17 23.76
CA GLU A 709 26.22 6.69 22.73
C GLU A 709 25.69 7.86 21.90
N LEU A 710 25.32 8.99 22.51
CA LEU A 710 24.87 10.18 21.78
C LEU A 710 25.96 10.70 20.82
N ALA A 711 27.19 10.90 21.33
CA ALA A 711 28.30 11.38 20.52
C ALA A 711 28.59 10.45 19.33
N TRP A 712 28.57 9.13 19.55
CA TRP A 712 28.81 8.15 18.50
C TRP A 712 27.68 8.13 17.46
N TRP A 713 26.42 7.98 17.87
CA TRP A 713 25.29 7.89 16.92
C TRP A 713 25.11 9.18 16.11
N GLN A 714 25.28 10.36 16.71
CA GLN A 714 25.18 11.63 15.98
C GLN A 714 26.32 11.75 14.95
N SER A 715 27.54 11.42 15.35
CA SER A 715 28.71 11.51 14.48
C SER A 715 28.64 10.51 13.32
N VAL A 716 28.18 9.28 13.57
CA VAL A 716 27.96 8.26 12.53
C VAL A 716 26.86 8.71 11.56
N LEU A 717 25.74 9.23 12.06
CA LEU A 717 24.65 9.73 11.21
C LEU A 717 25.12 10.88 10.32
N GLU A 718 25.78 11.89 10.88
CA GLU A 718 26.33 13.01 10.12
C GLU A 718 27.34 12.53 9.08
N ARG A 719 28.18 11.54 9.42
CA ARG A 719 29.15 10.99 8.47
C ARG A 719 28.48 10.26 7.31
N MET A 720 27.47 9.42 7.59
CA MET A 720 26.67 8.75 6.56
C MET A 720 25.98 9.77 5.64
N LEU A 721 25.42 10.85 6.18
CA LEU A 721 24.78 11.92 5.40
C LEU A 721 25.76 12.70 4.50
N GLN A 722 27.03 12.80 4.89
CA GLN A 722 28.08 13.45 4.09
C GLN A 722 28.66 12.53 3.01
N THR A 723 28.78 11.23 3.29
CA THR A 723 29.44 10.28 2.38
C THR A 723 28.49 9.60 1.41
N ASN A 724 27.21 9.45 1.77
CA ASN A 724 26.21 8.81 0.91
C ASN A 724 25.29 9.85 0.26
N PRO A 725 25.51 10.21 -1.03
CA PRO A 725 24.69 11.20 -1.72
C PRO A 725 23.22 10.76 -1.87
N ALA A 726 22.92 9.45 -1.83
CA ALA A 726 21.55 8.95 -1.94
C ALA A 726 20.66 9.38 -0.77
N LEU A 727 21.25 9.70 0.39
CA LEU A 727 20.52 10.22 1.56
C LEU A 727 20.13 11.71 1.42
N LEU A 728 20.52 12.37 0.32
CA LEU A 728 20.21 13.77 0.00
C LEU A 728 20.48 14.75 1.16
N SER A 729 21.49 14.46 1.97
CA SER A 729 21.84 15.25 3.17
C SER A 729 20.65 15.53 4.10
N ALA A 730 19.71 14.57 4.22
CA ALA A 730 18.48 14.68 5.02
C ALA A 730 17.54 15.84 4.61
N ASN A 731 17.63 16.32 3.37
CA ASN A 731 16.72 17.37 2.87
C ASN A 731 15.37 16.77 2.46
N THR A 732 14.44 16.71 3.42
CA THR A 732 13.09 16.16 3.25
C THR A 732 12.27 16.90 2.22
N GLY A 733 12.44 18.22 2.07
CA GLY A 733 11.75 19.01 1.05
C GLY A 733 12.11 18.61 -0.39
N VAL A 734 13.34 18.13 -0.63
CA VAL A 734 13.74 17.57 -1.93
C VAL A 734 13.06 16.22 -2.16
N ILE A 735 13.01 15.34 -1.14
CA ILE A 735 12.33 14.04 -1.22
C ILE A 735 10.83 14.23 -1.49
N GLU A 736 10.14 15.09 -0.76
CA GLU A 736 8.72 15.37 -0.97
C GLU A 736 8.43 15.83 -2.40
N ARG A 737 9.31 16.67 -2.96
CA ARG A 737 9.21 17.12 -4.35
C ARG A 737 9.45 15.97 -5.33
N LEU A 738 10.47 15.14 -5.12
CA LEU A 738 10.76 13.99 -5.97
C LEU A 738 9.61 12.96 -5.93
N GLU A 739 9.04 12.68 -4.77
CA GLU A 739 7.85 11.82 -4.64
C GLU A 739 6.63 12.45 -5.34
N ALA A 740 6.44 13.77 -5.28
CA ALA A 740 5.40 14.47 -6.02
C ALA A 740 5.59 14.38 -7.55
N ASP A 741 6.80 14.65 -8.03
CA ASP A 741 7.15 14.57 -9.44
C ASP A 741 7.02 13.11 -9.94
N PHE A 742 7.44 12.13 -9.14
CA PHE A 742 7.27 10.70 -9.46
C PHE A 742 5.80 10.34 -9.62
N ARG A 743 4.93 10.74 -8.68
CA ARG A 743 3.48 10.46 -8.78
C ARG A 743 2.88 11.03 -10.06
N LEU A 744 3.27 12.24 -10.45
CA LEU A 744 2.79 12.88 -11.68
C LEU A 744 3.28 12.16 -12.93
N VAL A 745 4.57 11.81 -12.97
CA VAL A 745 5.19 11.13 -14.11
C VAL A 745 4.68 9.69 -14.25
N ASP A 746 4.56 8.94 -13.15
CA ASP A 746 4.01 7.57 -13.14
C ASP A 746 2.54 7.55 -13.56
N ASP A 747 1.73 8.51 -13.12
CA ASP A 747 0.32 8.63 -13.54
C ASP A 747 0.20 9.01 -15.02
N ALA A 748 1.07 9.90 -15.53
CA ALA A 748 1.14 10.22 -16.95
C ALA A 748 1.58 9.01 -17.79
N HIS A 749 2.56 8.24 -17.32
CA HIS A 749 3.00 7.00 -17.96
C HIS A 749 1.86 5.97 -18.04
N ALA A 750 1.22 5.67 -16.91
CA ALA A 750 0.12 4.71 -16.84
C ALA A 750 -1.10 5.16 -17.67
N GLY A 751 -1.43 6.46 -17.63
CA GLY A 751 -2.57 7.04 -18.34
C GLY A 751 -2.46 6.98 -19.87
N ALA A 752 -1.25 6.95 -20.42
CA ALA A 752 -1.00 6.91 -21.87
C ALA A 752 -0.99 5.49 -22.46
N ASN A 753 -1.02 4.43 -21.63
CA ASN A 753 -0.89 3.05 -22.12
C ASN A 753 -2.02 2.66 -23.10
N GLY A 754 -3.22 3.16 -22.85
CA GLY A 754 -4.37 2.95 -23.73
C GLY A 754 -4.26 3.63 -25.10
N THR A 755 -3.81 4.89 -25.14
CA THR A 755 -3.59 5.66 -26.37
C THR A 755 -2.45 5.06 -27.20
N LEU A 756 -1.38 4.60 -26.55
CA LEU A 756 -0.29 3.88 -27.22
C LEU A 756 -0.76 2.58 -27.89
N LEU A 757 -1.55 1.77 -27.17
CA LEU A 757 -2.13 0.56 -27.75
C LEU A 757 -3.08 0.90 -28.91
N ALA A 758 -3.86 1.97 -28.79
CA ALA A 758 -4.72 2.43 -29.86
C ALA A 758 -3.93 2.83 -31.12
N SER A 759 -2.80 3.54 -30.97
CA SER A 759 -1.90 3.89 -32.07
C SER A 759 -1.30 2.64 -32.74
N LYS A 760 -0.83 1.66 -31.95
CA LYS A 760 -0.29 0.40 -32.49
C LYS A 760 -1.32 -0.36 -33.32
N LEU A 761 -2.57 -0.43 -32.82
CA LEU A 761 -3.68 -1.07 -33.53
C LEU A 761 -4.09 -0.28 -34.79
N ALA A 762 -3.98 1.04 -34.77
CA ALA A 762 -4.23 1.88 -35.94
C ALA A 762 -3.18 1.66 -37.04
N ASP A 763 -1.91 1.50 -36.67
CA ASP A 763 -0.84 1.17 -37.62
C ASP A 763 -1.07 -0.21 -38.25
N ALA A 764 -1.39 -1.22 -37.43
CA ALA A 764 -1.73 -2.56 -37.91
C ALA A 764 -2.94 -2.54 -38.86
N TRP A 765 -3.99 -1.77 -38.52
CA TRP A 765 -5.17 -1.58 -39.36
C TRP A 765 -4.83 -0.93 -40.70
N ARG A 766 -4.04 0.16 -40.71
CA ARG A 766 -3.63 0.85 -41.94
C ARG A 766 -2.88 -0.09 -42.89
N VAL A 767 -1.96 -0.89 -42.35
CA VAL A 767 -1.24 -1.91 -43.13
C VAL A 767 -2.20 -2.96 -43.67
N ALA A 768 -3.06 -3.53 -42.81
CA ALA A 768 -3.99 -4.58 -43.19
C ALA A 768 -4.97 -4.15 -44.31
N VAL A 769 -5.48 -2.91 -44.27
CA VAL A 769 -6.37 -2.36 -45.31
C VAL A 769 -5.65 -2.16 -46.65
N LEU A 770 -4.40 -1.69 -46.61
CA LEU A 770 -3.59 -1.48 -47.81
C LEU A 770 -3.29 -2.80 -48.52
N ASP A 771 -2.98 -3.84 -47.75
CA ASP A 771 -2.62 -5.17 -48.25
C ASP A 771 -3.86 -5.97 -48.68
N ASN A 772 -5.02 -5.79 -48.03
CA ASN A 772 -6.24 -6.59 -48.24
C ASN A 772 -7.43 -5.78 -48.79
N LYS A 773 -7.24 -5.12 -49.94
CA LYS A 773 -8.26 -4.24 -50.55
C LYS A 773 -9.60 -4.93 -50.86
N GLN A 774 -9.59 -6.21 -51.23
CA GLN A 774 -10.82 -6.95 -51.54
C GLN A 774 -11.65 -7.19 -50.27
N GLU A 775 -11.02 -7.61 -49.18
CA GLU A 775 -11.67 -7.72 -47.87
C GLU A 775 -12.24 -6.38 -47.41
N ALA A 776 -11.50 -5.28 -47.63
CA ALA A 776 -11.97 -3.94 -47.23
C ALA A 776 -13.27 -3.54 -47.95
N LEU A 777 -13.40 -3.90 -49.23
CA LEU A 777 -14.63 -3.69 -50.00
C LEU A 777 -15.77 -4.59 -49.51
N ALA A 778 -15.49 -5.85 -49.18
CA ALA A 778 -16.47 -6.79 -48.64
C ALA A 778 -17.00 -6.35 -47.27
N LEU A 779 -16.10 -6.00 -46.34
CA LEU A 779 -16.43 -5.44 -45.03
C LEU A 779 -17.30 -4.18 -45.17
N ARG A 780 -16.93 -3.26 -46.08
CA ARG A 780 -17.74 -2.06 -46.33
C ARG A 780 -19.13 -2.39 -46.88
N GLY A 781 -19.24 -3.41 -47.73
CA GLY A 781 -20.51 -3.93 -48.24
C GLY A 781 -21.41 -4.47 -47.13
N LEU A 782 -20.85 -5.32 -46.26
CA LEU A 782 -21.54 -5.89 -45.10
C LEU A 782 -22.03 -4.82 -44.11
N LEU A 783 -21.19 -3.82 -43.82
CA LEU A 783 -21.57 -2.72 -42.92
C LEU A 783 -22.67 -1.81 -43.51
N ARG A 784 -22.77 -1.72 -44.84
CA ARG A 784 -23.83 -0.95 -45.53
C ARG A 784 -25.14 -1.72 -45.70
N SER A 785 -25.08 -3.03 -45.93
CA SER A 785 -26.27 -3.87 -46.12
C SER A 785 -27.15 -3.97 -44.86
N GLY A 786 -26.56 -3.74 -43.68
CA GLY A 786 -27.22 -3.85 -42.39
C GLY A 786 -27.31 -5.28 -41.85
N TYR A 787 -26.86 -6.28 -42.62
CA TYR A 787 -26.79 -7.69 -42.22
C TYR A 787 -25.32 -8.09 -42.08
N ALA A 788 -24.73 -7.82 -40.92
CA ALA A 788 -23.40 -8.30 -40.56
C ALA A 788 -23.54 -9.46 -39.57
N SER A 789 -22.91 -10.60 -39.85
CA SER A 789 -22.78 -11.73 -38.93
C SER A 789 -21.31 -12.11 -38.80
N ILE A 790 -20.95 -12.76 -37.68
CA ILE A 790 -19.56 -13.18 -37.47
C ILE A 790 -19.15 -14.21 -38.53
N ALA A 791 -20.05 -15.14 -38.88
CA ALA A 791 -19.80 -16.11 -39.94
C ALA A 791 -19.51 -15.45 -41.31
N ALA A 792 -20.27 -14.43 -41.69
CA ALA A 792 -20.04 -13.71 -42.95
C ALA A 792 -18.71 -12.94 -42.92
N LEU A 793 -18.37 -12.29 -41.79
CA LEU A 793 -17.09 -11.59 -41.65
C LEU A 793 -15.89 -12.53 -41.69
N ALA A 794 -15.98 -13.66 -40.98
CA ALA A 794 -14.92 -14.67 -40.98
C ALA A 794 -14.73 -15.34 -42.35
N GLN A 795 -15.77 -15.36 -43.19
CA GLN A 795 -15.70 -15.91 -44.54
C GLN A 795 -15.21 -14.88 -45.57
N ASP A 796 -15.77 -13.67 -45.54
CA ASP A 796 -15.57 -12.66 -46.59
C ASP A 796 -14.44 -11.66 -46.27
N SER A 797 -14.02 -11.55 -45.00
CA SER A 797 -13.01 -10.58 -44.55
C SER A 797 -12.22 -11.07 -43.31
N PRO A 798 -11.61 -12.28 -43.35
CA PRO A 798 -10.97 -12.89 -42.17
C PRO A 798 -9.83 -12.06 -41.58
N VAL A 799 -8.94 -11.49 -42.41
CA VAL A 799 -7.75 -10.76 -41.94
C VAL A 799 -8.15 -9.41 -41.36
N LEU A 800 -9.07 -8.70 -42.02
CA LEU A 800 -9.55 -7.41 -41.51
C LEU A 800 -10.42 -7.59 -40.27
N PHE A 801 -11.22 -8.66 -40.20
CA PHE A 801 -12.01 -8.95 -39.01
C PHE A 801 -11.12 -9.22 -37.80
N SER A 802 -10.08 -10.05 -37.97
CA SER A 802 -9.15 -10.39 -36.88
C SER A 802 -8.36 -9.15 -36.41
N THR A 803 -7.98 -8.26 -37.35
CA THR A 803 -7.27 -7.00 -37.04
C THR A 803 -8.17 -5.96 -36.35
N LEU A 804 -9.44 -5.84 -36.76
CA LEU A 804 -10.40 -4.88 -36.18
C LEU A 804 -10.97 -5.33 -34.84
N ALA A 805 -11.21 -6.63 -34.70
CA ALA A 805 -11.87 -7.25 -33.57
C ALA A 805 -10.98 -8.34 -32.96
N PRO A 806 -9.79 -7.99 -32.42
CA PRO A 806 -8.88 -8.96 -31.82
C PRO A 806 -9.48 -9.57 -30.54
N VAL A 807 -10.50 -8.94 -29.95
CA VAL A 807 -11.20 -9.43 -28.76
C VAL A 807 -12.67 -9.68 -29.08
N LEU A 808 -13.11 -10.93 -28.89
CA LEU A 808 -14.51 -11.31 -29.05
C LEU A 808 -15.13 -11.68 -27.72
N ALA A 809 -16.12 -10.90 -27.26
CA ALA A 809 -16.82 -11.12 -26.00
C ALA A 809 -18.25 -11.64 -26.25
N MET A 810 -18.59 -12.78 -25.63
CA MET A 810 -19.89 -13.42 -25.83
C MET A 810 -20.31 -14.33 -24.67
N SER A 811 -21.59 -14.71 -24.68
CA SER A 811 -22.08 -15.76 -23.80
C SER A 811 -21.64 -17.15 -24.28
N PRO A 812 -21.41 -18.14 -23.38
CA PRO A 812 -21.16 -19.53 -23.78
C PRO A 812 -22.23 -20.07 -24.74
N TYR A 813 -23.47 -19.60 -24.61
CA TYR A 813 -24.59 -20.00 -25.46
C TYR A 813 -24.60 -19.35 -26.85
N GLU A 814 -23.72 -18.38 -27.11
CA GLU A 814 -23.57 -17.70 -28.41
C GLU A 814 -22.33 -18.20 -29.18
N VAL A 815 -21.49 -19.04 -28.57
CA VAL A 815 -20.23 -19.56 -29.16
C VAL A 815 -20.47 -20.36 -30.44
N SER A 816 -21.56 -21.10 -30.52
CA SER A 816 -21.92 -21.89 -31.71
C SER A 816 -22.24 -21.04 -32.95
N GLN A 817 -22.31 -19.71 -32.83
CA GLN A 817 -22.43 -18.79 -33.97
C GLN A 817 -21.10 -18.62 -34.72
N LEU A 818 -19.99 -19.05 -34.12
CA LEU A 818 -18.67 -19.01 -34.73
C LEU A 818 -18.49 -20.14 -35.75
N PRO A 819 -17.76 -19.89 -36.86
CA PRO A 819 -17.35 -20.97 -37.76
C PRO A 819 -16.57 -22.05 -37.01
N GLU A 820 -16.72 -23.30 -37.41
CA GLU A 820 -16.00 -24.43 -36.79
C GLU A 820 -14.47 -24.26 -36.81
N THR A 821 -13.97 -23.56 -37.85
CA THR A 821 -12.54 -23.27 -38.09
C THR A 821 -11.99 -22.12 -37.24
N ALA A 822 -12.83 -21.32 -36.57
CA ALA A 822 -12.34 -20.22 -35.75
C ALA A 822 -11.44 -20.73 -34.61
N ARG A 823 -10.28 -20.08 -34.45
CA ARG A 823 -9.26 -20.34 -33.42
C ARG A 823 -8.85 -19.02 -32.77
N PHE A 824 -8.44 -19.11 -31.52
CA PHE A 824 -7.98 -18.00 -30.70
C PHE A 824 -6.69 -18.41 -30.00
N ASP A 825 -5.82 -17.46 -29.71
CA ASP A 825 -4.59 -17.71 -28.96
C ASP A 825 -4.93 -17.98 -27.48
N THR A 826 -5.91 -17.25 -26.94
CA THR A 826 -6.32 -17.35 -25.54
C THR A 826 -7.84 -17.29 -25.39
N VAL A 827 -8.40 -18.19 -24.58
CA VAL A 827 -9.80 -18.12 -24.12
C VAL A 827 -9.82 -17.72 -22.65
N LEU A 828 -10.51 -16.62 -22.34
CA LEU A 828 -10.79 -16.16 -20.99
C LEU A 828 -12.22 -16.58 -20.61
N LEU A 829 -12.36 -17.60 -19.77
CA LEU A 829 -13.65 -18.02 -19.19
C LEU A 829 -13.90 -17.22 -17.91
N ILE A 830 -14.90 -16.36 -17.89
CA ILE A 830 -15.19 -15.49 -16.74
C ILE A 830 -16.54 -15.86 -16.15
N ASP A 831 -16.64 -15.79 -14.82
CA ASP A 831 -17.78 -16.29 -14.05
C ASP A 831 -17.95 -17.81 -14.23
N ALA A 832 -16.84 -18.53 -14.38
CA ALA A 832 -16.83 -19.96 -14.66
C ALA A 832 -17.41 -20.81 -13.51
N GLY A 833 -17.55 -20.25 -12.31
CA GLY A 833 -18.28 -20.88 -11.21
C GLY A 833 -19.78 -20.94 -11.45
N ALA A 834 -20.33 -20.09 -12.34
CA ALA A 834 -21.77 -20.01 -12.64
C ALA A 834 -22.23 -20.92 -13.80
N THR A 835 -21.31 -21.64 -14.44
CA THR A 835 -21.56 -22.53 -15.59
C THR A 835 -20.89 -23.87 -15.39
N THR A 836 -21.41 -24.90 -16.04
CA THR A 836 -20.81 -26.23 -16.14
C THR A 836 -19.68 -26.28 -17.16
N LEU A 837 -18.85 -27.34 -17.11
CA LEU A 837 -17.85 -27.59 -18.14
C LEU A 837 -18.49 -27.77 -19.53
N ALA A 838 -19.61 -28.51 -19.59
CA ALA A 838 -20.33 -28.79 -20.85
C ALA A 838 -20.74 -27.50 -21.58
N GLU A 839 -21.22 -26.49 -20.83
CA GLU A 839 -21.58 -25.18 -21.38
C GLU A 839 -20.42 -24.45 -22.06
N ASN A 840 -19.17 -24.72 -21.67
CA ASN A 840 -17.98 -24.03 -22.15
C ASN A 840 -17.14 -24.83 -23.16
N LEU A 841 -17.54 -26.06 -23.52
CA LEU A 841 -16.80 -26.94 -24.43
C LEU A 841 -16.46 -26.27 -25.78
N GLY A 842 -17.44 -25.57 -26.36
CA GLY A 842 -17.27 -24.86 -27.63
C GLY A 842 -16.20 -23.77 -27.58
N ALA A 843 -15.97 -23.18 -26.40
CA ALA A 843 -14.92 -22.19 -26.19
C ALA A 843 -13.57 -22.85 -25.94
N ILE A 844 -13.50 -23.81 -25.00
CA ILE A 844 -12.26 -24.50 -24.60
C ILE A 844 -11.56 -25.14 -25.80
N ARG A 845 -12.31 -25.76 -26.72
CA ARG A 845 -11.75 -26.44 -27.89
C ARG A 845 -11.10 -25.51 -28.94
N ARG A 846 -11.19 -24.18 -28.78
CA ARG A 846 -10.79 -23.20 -29.79
C ARG A 846 -9.48 -22.48 -29.47
N ALA A 847 -8.87 -22.74 -28.32
CA ALA A 847 -7.59 -22.19 -27.92
C ALA A 847 -6.75 -23.23 -27.19
N ASP A 848 -5.42 -23.09 -27.29
CA ASP A 848 -4.48 -23.91 -26.53
C ASP A 848 -4.25 -23.35 -25.11
N GLN A 849 -4.45 -22.04 -24.94
CA GLN A 849 -4.42 -21.39 -23.63
C GLN A 849 -5.85 -21.10 -23.12
N VAL A 850 -6.18 -21.62 -21.93
CA VAL A 850 -7.44 -21.37 -21.25
C VAL A 850 -7.17 -20.76 -19.88
N VAL A 851 -7.71 -19.56 -19.65
CA VAL A 851 -7.60 -18.84 -18.39
C VAL A 851 -8.99 -18.70 -17.79
N VAL A 852 -9.15 -19.14 -16.55
CA VAL A 852 -10.47 -19.28 -15.93
C VAL A 852 -10.58 -18.35 -14.73
N PHE A 853 -11.55 -17.44 -14.72
CA PHE A 853 -11.87 -16.55 -13.61
C PHE A 853 -13.23 -16.92 -13.00
N GLY A 854 -13.28 -17.05 -11.68
CA GLY A 854 -14.53 -17.33 -10.98
C GLY A 854 -14.41 -17.26 -9.46
N ASP A 855 -15.56 -17.39 -8.81
CA ASP A 855 -15.71 -17.44 -7.36
C ASP A 855 -16.57 -18.66 -7.03
N ASP A 856 -16.01 -19.66 -6.36
CA ASP A 856 -16.70 -20.91 -5.96
C ASP A 856 -17.72 -20.69 -4.83
N THR A 857 -17.66 -19.55 -4.16
CA THR A 857 -18.49 -19.23 -3.01
C THR A 857 -19.77 -18.52 -3.40
N THR A 858 -19.71 -17.58 -4.36
CA THR A 858 -20.90 -16.82 -4.82
C THR A 858 -21.43 -17.26 -6.18
N GLN A 859 -20.83 -18.26 -6.81
CA GLN A 859 -21.24 -18.74 -8.12
C GLN A 859 -21.47 -20.25 -8.11
N THR A 860 -22.65 -20.64 -8.57
CA THR A 860 -23.03 -22.05 -8.71
C THR A 860 -23.80 -22.23 -10.02
N PRO A 861 -23.54 -23.30 -10.78
CA PRO A 861 -24.33 -23.61 -11.97
C PRO A 861 -25.78 -23.90 -11.58
N SER A 862 -26.72 -23.34 -12.35
CA SER A 862 -28.15 -23.52 -12.12
C SER A 862 -28.86 -23.94 -13.41
N PRO A 863 -29.67 -25.01 -13.40
CA PRO A 863 -30.52 -25.36 -14.52
C PRO A 863 -31.44 -24.18 -14.88
N PHE A 864 -31.74 -24.03 -16.16
CA PHE A 864 -32.68 -23.03 -16.63
C PHE A 864 -33.43 -23.52 -17.86
N GLU A 865 -34.66 -23.03 -18.00
CA GLU A 865 -35.47 -23.23 -19.20
C GLU A 865 -35.59 -21.92 -19.96
N ILE A 866 -35.68 -21.98 -21.29
CA ILE A 866 -35.90 -20.79 -22.13
C ILE A 866 -37.40 -20.50 -22.24
N GLY A 867 -38.23 -21.55 -22.36
CA GLY A 867 -39.67 -21.43 -22.51
C GLY A 867 -40.35 -20.78 -21.29
N VAL A 868 -41.50 -20.14 -21.53
CA VAL A 868 -42.40 -19.72 -20.45
C VAL A 868 -43.41 -20.83 -20.26
N HIS A 869 -43.38 -21.50 -19.11
CA HIS A 869 -44.28 -22.60 -18.76
C HIS A 869 -45.24 -22.16 -17.67
N SER A 870 -46.43 -22.77 -17.56
CA SER A 870 -47.28 -22.55 -16.38
C SER A 870 -46.74 -23.43 -15.23
N PRO A 871 -46.70 -22.96 -13.97
CA PRO A 871 -46.18 -23.77 -12.87
C PRO A 871 -47.04 -25.04 -12.75
N SER A 872 -46.46 -26.23 -12.92
CA SER A 872 -47.10 -27.48 -12.53
C SER A 872 -46.94 -27.67 -11.02
N GLU A 873 -47.98 -28.16 -10.35
CA GLU A 873 -48.01 -28.34 -8.89
C GLU A 873 -47.14 -29.51 -8.39
N ASP A 874 -46.55 -30.33 -9.28
CA ASP A 874 -46.05 -31.68 -8.95
C ASP A 874 -44.54 -31.94 -9.08
N GLU A 875 -43.68 -30.98 -9.43
CA GLU A 875 -42.23 -31.24 -9.42
C GLU A 875 -41.41 -30.22 -8.61
N PRO A 876 -41.03 -30.54 -7.36
CA PRO A 876 -39.85 -29.95 -6.77
C PRO A 876 -38.63 -30.49 -7.55
N ALA A 877 -38.23 -29.77 -8.60
CA ALA A 877 -36.94 -30.00 -9.25
C ALA A 877 -35.85 -29.79 -8.19
N THR A 878 -35.40 -30.89 -7.57
CA THR A 878 -34.24 -30.87 -6.70
C THR A 878 -33.05 -30.77 -7.65
N PRO A 879 -32.36 -29.61 -7.75
CA PRO A 879 -31.23 -29.53 -8.64
C PRO A 879 -30.18 -30.51 -8.10
N LYS A 880 -29.84 -31.55 -8.86
CA LYS A 880 -28.59 -32.27 -8.58
C LYS A 880 -27.48 -31.23 -8.67
N SER A 881 -26.71 -31.07 -7.61
CA SER A 881 -25.55 -30.18 -7.59
C SER A 881 -24.65 -30.51 -8.77
N GLN A 882 -24.62 -29.64 -9.79
CA GLN A 882 -23.73 -29.79 -10.93
C GLN A 882 -22.38 -29.18 -10.57
N ARG A 883 -21.29 -29.85 -11.00
CA ARG A 883 -19.94 -29.32 -10.82
C ARG A 883 -19.77 -28.12 -11.74
N SER A 884 -19.11 -27.07 -11.26
CA SER A 884 -18.82 -25.88 -12.04
C SER A 884 -17.59 -26.08 -12.91
N ALA A 885 -17.52 -25.36 -14.03
CA ALA A 885 -16.34 -25.35 -14.89
C ALA A 885 -15.10 -24.89 -14.11
N LEU A 886 -15.25 -23.90 -13.21
CA LEU A 886 -14.18 -23.45 -12.32
C LEU A 886 -13.64 -24.59 -11.45
N GLY A 887 -14.54 -25.35 -10.82
CA GLY A 887 -14.17 -26.46 -9.93
C GLY A 887 -13.49 -27.61 -10.66
N GLU A 888 -14.01 -28.01 -11.83
CA GLU A 888 -13.43 -29.09 -12.64
C GLU A 888 -12.07 -28.69 -13.26
N LEU A 889 -11.95 -27.45 -13.77
CA LEU A 889 -10.69 -26.97 -14.34
C LEU A 889 -9.61 -26.79 -13.27
N ALA A 890 -9.97 -26.44 -12.03
CA ALA A 890 -9.04 -26.33 -10.90
C ALA A 890 -8.44 -27.67 -10.47
N GLU A 891 -9.01 -28.82 -10.87
CA GLU A 891 -8.42 -30.14 -10.60
C GLU A 891 -7.24 -30.47 -11.52
N VAL A 892 -7.14 -29.81 -12.67
CA VAL A 892 -6.14 -30.12 -13.71
C VAL A 892 -5.23 -28.94 -14.05
N LEU A 893 -5.60 -27.71 -13.71
CA LEU A 893 -4.82 -26.49 -13.95
C LEU A 893 -4.32 -25.88 -12.62
N PRO A 894 -3.16 -25.21 -12.62
CA PRO A 894 -2.67 -24.45 -11.47
C PRO A 894 -3.67 -23.36 -11.08
N THR A 895 -3.86 -23.19 -9.77
CA THR A 895 -4.82 -22.22 -9.22
C THR A 895 -4.09 -21.08 -8.51
N LEU A 896 -4.33 -19.85 -8.94
CA LEU A 896 -3.93 -18.61 -8.28
C LEU A 896 -5.14 -17.97 -7.58
N LYS A 897 -4.88 -17.14 -6.57
CA LYS A 897 -5.91 -16.46 -5.78
C LYS A 897 -5.69 -14.95 -5.79
N LEU A 898 -6.75 -14.19 -5.98
CA LEU A 898 -6.78 -12.75 -5.72
C LEU A 898 -7.51 -12.52 -4.40
N THR A 899 -6.79 -12.04 -3.39
CA THR A 899 -7.24 -11.90 -2.00
C THR A 899 -7.33 -10.45 -1.52
N ARG A 900 -6.60 -9.52 -2.14
CA ARG A 900 -6.62 -8.09 -1.79
C ARG A 900 -7.89 -7.39 -2.28
N SER A 901 -8.78 -6.99 -1.37
CA SER A 901 -10.06 -6.34 -1.72
C SER A 901 -9.99 -4.81 -1.68
N TYR A 902 -10.52 -4.19 -2.74
CA TYR A 902 -10.62 -2.74 -2.92
C TYR A 902 -12.03 -2.19 -2.68
N ARG A 903 -12.93 -3.02 -2.14
CA ARG A 903 -14.31 -2.58 -1.84
C ARG A 903 -14.28 -1.60 -0.68
N ALA A 904 -14.95 -0.47 -0.86
CA ALA A 904 -15.23 0.49 0.20
C ALA A 904 -16.40 0.04 1.08
N GLY A 905 -16.35 -1.21 1.55
CA GLY A 905 -17.29 -1.74 2.53
C GLY A 905 -16.83 -1.37 3.92
N GLY A 906 -17.78 -1.11 4.83
CA GLY A 906 -17.35 -0.98 6.22
C GLY A 906 -16.91 -2.32 6.81
N GLU A 907 -16.20 -2.16 7.90
CA GLU A 907 -15.34 -3.17 8.49
C GLU A 907 -16.12 -4.38 9.00
N ASP A 908 -17.24 -4.16 9.70
CA ASP A 908 -18.08 -5.22 10.27
C ASP A 908 -18.59 -6.17 9.19
N LEU A 909 -19.06 -5.60 8.07
CA LEU A 909 -19.60 -6.39 6.98
C LEU A 909 -18.50 -7.19 6.28
N THR A 910 -17.36 -6.54 6.04
CA THR A 910 -16.23 -7.17 5.33
C THR A 910 -15.62 -8.29 6.17
N SER A 911 -15.41 -8.04 7.47
CA SER A 911 -14.89 -9.04 8.42
C SER A 911 -15.82 -10.24 8.54
N LEU A 912 -17.13 -10.01 8.71
CA LEU A 912 -18.12 -11.09 8.80
C LEU A 912 -18.14 -11.92 7.52
N VAL A 913 -18.18 -11.28 6.34
CA VAL A 913 -18.16 -11.97 5.05
C VAL A 913 -16.88 -12.80 4.89
N ASN A 914 -15.74 -12.23 5.25
CA ASN A 914 -14.45 -12.88 5.11
C ASN A 914 -14.32 -14.12 6.00
N THR A 915 -14.62 -13.98 7.30
CA THR A 915 -14.51 -15.09 8.26
C THR A 915 -15.49 -16.21 7.94
N ARG A 916 -16.72 -15.87 7.52
CA ARG A 916 -17.77 -16.88 7.29
C ARG A 916 -17.67 -17.58 5.96
N PHE A 917 -17.45 -16.83 4.88
CA PHE A 917 -17.56 -17.39 3.52
C PHE A 917 -16.21 -17.66 2.86
N TYR A 918 -15.14 -16.98 3.30
CA TYR A 918 -13.83 -17.02 2.63
C TYR A 918 -12.67 -17.45 3.56
N GLY A 919 -12.98 -17.98 4.75
CA GLY A 919 -11.97 -18.53 5.67
C GLY A 919 -10.94 -17.52 6.19
N GLY A 920 -11.26 -16.21 6.16
CA GLY A 920 -10.34 -15.16 6.57
C GLY A 920 -9.29 -14.78 5.51
N GLU A 921 -9.37 -15.31 4.29
CA GLU A 921 -8.36 -15.06 3.25
C GLU A 921 -8.38 -13.63 2.67
N ILE A 922 -9.51 -12.91 2.71
CA ILE A 922 -9.63 -11.55 2.14
C ILE A 922 -8.78 -10.56 2.96
N LYS A 923 -7.87 -9.86 2.29
CA LYS A 923 -7.09 -8.75 2.85
C LYS A 923 -7.72 -7.42 2.41
N SER A 924 -8.18 -6.60 3.35
CA SER A 924 -8.76 -5.28 3.06
C SER A 924 -8.13 -4.21 3.94
N LEU A 925 -7.92 -3.02 3.38
CA LEU A 925 -7.57 -1.85 4.18
C LEU A 925 -8.79 -1.39 5.00
N PRO A 926 -8.60 -0.91 6.24
CA PRO A 926 -9.72 -0.56 7.10
C PRO A 926 -10.42 0.71 6.60
N TRP A 927 -11.73 0.78 6.81
CA TRP A 927 -12.56 1.93 6.43
C TRP A 927 -12.50 3.04 7.49
N ALA A 928 -12.34 4.29 7.07
CA ALA A 928 -12.25 5.43 8.00
C ALA A 928 -13.51 5.59 8.86
N GLY A 929 -14.68 5.27 8.30
CA GLY A 929 -15.94 5.36 9.05
C GLY A 929 -16.01 4.41 10.24
N SER A 930 -15.43 3.21 10.15
CA SER A 930 -15.37 2.27 11.28
C SER A 930 -14.46 2.81 12.39
N PHE A 931 -13.35 3.44 12.02
CA PHE A 931 -12.49 4.14 12.98
C PHE A 931 -13.22 5.30 13.71
N LEU A 932 -14.12 5.98 12.99
CA LEU A 932 -15.02 7.02 13.52
C LEU A 932 -16.27 6.48 14.23
N GLY A 933 -16.45 5.15 14.31
CA GLY A 933 -17.58 4.52 15.00
C GLY A 933 -18.87 4.35 14.17
N HIS A 934 -18.80 4.50 12.84
CA HIS A 934 -19.91 4.17 11.95
C HIS A 934 -19.96 2.66 11.66
N SER A 935 -21.12 2.04 11.87
CA SER A 935 -21.33 0.63 11.50
C SER A 935 -21.78 0.47 10.05
N SER A 936 -21.28 -0.57 9.39
CA SER A 936 -21.69 -0.99 8.04
C SER A 936 -22.68 -2.14 8.02
N LEU A 937 -22.93 -2.78 9.16
CA LEU A 937 -23.86 -3.89 9.28
C LEU A 937 -24.79 -3.61 10.45
N THR A 938 -26.06 -3.33 10.15
CA THR A 938 -27.06 -3.07 11.17
C THR A 938 -28.11 -4.17 11.16
N TYR A 939 -28.46 -4.69 12.34
CA TYR A 939 -29.58 -5.62 12.51
C TYR A 939 -30.80 -4.86 13.05
N ASP A 940 -31.91 -4.92 12.33
CA ASP A 940 -33.19 -4.28 12.70
C ASP A 940 -34.25 -5.34 12.97
N PHE A 941 -34.61 -5.49 14.24
CA PHE A 941 -35.60 -6.46 14.70
C PHE A 941 -37.01 -5.87 14.74
N VAL A 942 -37.94 -6.52 14.04
CA VAL A 942 -39.35 -6.10 13.93
C VAL A 942 -40.24 -7.01 14.79
N PRO A 943 -40.56 -6.63 16.05
CA PRO A 943 -41.28 -7.49 16.97
C PRO A 943 -42.72 -7.81 16.53
N ALA A 944 -43.38 -6.91 15.79
CA ALA A 944 -44.76 -7.06 15.33
C ALA A 944 -44.92 -7.97 14.08
N GLY A 945 -43.83 -8.59 13.59
CA GLY A 945 -43.83 -9.46 12.42
C GLY A 945 -44.45 -10.85 12.66
N GLN A 946 -45.74 -10.90 12.97
CA GLN A 946 -46.49 -12.15 13.13
C GLN A 946 -47.54 -12.34 12.03
N GLY A 947 -47.80 -13.59 11.66
CA GLY A 947 -48.79 -13.92 10.64
C GLY A 947 -49.23 -15.38 10.68
N LEU A 948 -50.35 -15.67 10.03
CA LEU A 948 -50.79 -17.04 9.79
C LEU A 948 -49.93 -17.68 8.68
N PRO A 949 -49.61 -18.97 8.75
CA PRO A 949 -48.92 -19.67 7.68
C PRO A 949 -49.72 -19.59 6.37
N ASP A 950 -49.05 -19.32 5.27
CA ASP A 950 -49.64 -19.32 3.93
C ASP A 950 -50.12 -20.73 3.57
N GLN A 951 -51.32 -20.82 2.99
CA GLN A 951 -51.96 -22.11 2.70
C GLN A 951 -51.22 -22.93 1.62
N GLN A 952 -50.40 -22.29 0.78
CA GLN A 952 -49.65 -22.95 -0.29
C GLN A 952 -48.23 -23.29 0.15
N THR A 953 -47.52 -22.36 0.78
CA THR A 953 -46.10 -22.55 1.14
C THR A 953 -45.91 -23.11 2.55
N GLY A 954 -46.93 -23.05 3.40
CA GLY A 954 -46.87 -23.49 4.80
C GLY A 954 -45.92 -22.66 5.66
N ALA A 955 -45.39 -21.54 5.15
CA ALA A 955 -44.51 -20.63 5.84
C ALA A 955 -45.25 -19.33 6.20
N VAL A 956 -44.81 -18.62 7.24
CA VAL A 956 -45.29 -17.27 7.53
C VAL A 956 -44.47 -16.30 6.68
N GLU A 957 -44.99 -15.95 5.50
CA GLU A 957 -44.29 -15.09 4.54
C GLU A 957 -44.89 -13.70 4.49
N SER A 958 -44.02 -12.70 4.30
CA SER A 958 -44.42 -11.33 4.00
C SER A 958 -45.38 -10.73 5.03
N THR A 959 -44.92 -10.62 6.27
CA THR A 959 -45.68 -9.95 7.34
C THR A 959 -45.84 -8.46 7.06
N GLU A 960 -46.96 -7.87 7.50
CA GLU A 960 -47.25 -6.45 7.27
C GLU A 960 -46.21 -5.53 7.95
N ALA A 961 -45.85 -5.86 9.20
CA ALA A 961 -44.88 -5.09 9.96
C ALA A 961 -43.48 -5.02 9.30
N GLU A 962 -43.00 -6.11 8.69
CA GLU A 962 -41.71 -6.11 7.98
C GLU A 962 -41.77 -5.23 6.73
N VAL A 963 -42.85 -5.36 5.95
CA VAL A 963 -43.04 -4.59 4.72
C VAL A 963 -43.11 -3.10 5.01
N ASP A 964 -43.87 -2.70 6.02
CA ASP A 964 -43.99 -1.30 6.44
C ASP A 964 -42.64 -0.72 6.88
N ARG A 965 -41.86 -1.51 7.64
CA ARG A 965 -40.53 -1.11 8.09
C ARG A 965 -39.57 -0.92 6.92
N VAL A 966 -39.54 -1.86 5.97
CA VAL A 966 -38.71 -1.74 4.76
C VAL A 966 -39.12 -0.52 3.94
N VAL A 967 -40.41 -0.27 3.76
CA VAL A 967 -40.91 0.92 3.05
C VAL A 967 -40.45 2.20 3.75
N GLN A 968 -40.52 2.27 5.08
CA GLN A 968 -40.02 3.40 5.86
C GLN A 968 -38.53 3.64 5.63
N MET A 969 -37.72 2.59 5.65
CA MET A 969 -36.27 2.67 5.42
C MET A 969 -35.91 3.12 4.00
N VAL A 970 -36.66 2.64 2.99
CA VAL A 970 -36.48 3.09 1.59
C VAL A 970 -36.80 4.58 1.45
N LEU A 971 -37.84 5.08 2.11
CA LEU A 971 -38.18 6.51 2.13
C LEU A 971 -37.11 7.33 2.86
N GLN A 972 -36.63 6.85 4.02
CA GLN A 972 -35.56 7.51 4.77
C GLN A 972 -34.27 7.62 3.94
N HIS A 973 -33.88 6.56 3.22
CA HIS A 973 -32.74 6.59 2.31
C HIS A 973 -32.92 7.60 1.17
N ALA A 974 -34.12 7.65 0.57
CA ALA A 974 -34.42 8.59 -0.49
C ALA A 974 -34.32 10.06 -0.03
N ASP A 975 -34.53 10.32 1.27
CA ASP A 975 -34.43 11.66 1.87
C ASP A 975 -33.01 12.01 2.30
N GLU A 976 -32.36 11.14 3.08
CA GLU A 976 -31.04 11.41 3.67
C GLU A 976 -29.88 11.20 2.67
N ARG A 977 -30.04 10.25 1.73
CA ARG A 977 -28.95 9.78 0.84
C ARG A 977 -29.41 9.57 -0.61
N PRO A 978 -30.05 10.56 -1.26
CA PRO A 978 -30.60 10.41 -2.62
C PRO A 978 -29.56 10.09 -3.71
N ASN A 979 -28.28 10.35 -3.44
CA ASN A 979 -27.16 10.11 -4.36
C ASN A 979 -26.55 8.70 -4.26
N GLU A 980 -26.85 7.96 -3.20
CA GLU A 980 -26.38 6.57 -3.02
C GLU A 980 -27.40 5.60 -3.60
N SER A 981 -26.92 4.54 -4.29
CA SER A 981 -27.81 3.54 -4.86
C SER A 981 -28.32 2.56 -3.81
N LEU A 982 -29.60 2.14 -3.93
CA LEU A 982 -30.28 1.28 -2.98
C LEU A 982 -30.93 0.09 -3.68
N MET A 983 -30.92 -1.08 -3.04
CA MET A 983 -31.85 -2.16 -3.36
C MET A 983 -32.33 -2.88 -2.11
N VAL A 984 -33.47 -3.56 -2.25
CA VAL A 984 -33.96 -4.52 -1.28
C VAL A 984 -33.75 -5.93 -1.82
N ILE A 985 -33.12 -6.79 -1.02
CA ILE A 985 -32.99 -8.22 -1.30
C ILE A 985 -33.91 -8.97 -0.34
N THR A 986 -34.55 -10.03 -0.82
CA THR A 986 -35.37 -10.91 0.02
C THR A 986 -35.27 -12.38 -0.36
N ALA A 987 -35.49 -13.26 0.60
CA ALA A 987 -35.47 -14.71 0.40
C ALA A 987 -36.78 -15.28 -0.15
N SER A 988 -37.88 -14.50 -0.14
CA SER A 988 -39.19 -14.93 -0.64
C SER A 988 -39.63 -14.11 -1.85
N GLU A 989 -40.00 -14.79 -2.95
CA GLU A 989 -40.53 -14.14 -4.16
C GLU A 989 -41.85 -13.41 -3.88
N LYS A 990 -42.73 -14.03 -3.09
CA LYS A 990 -44.00 -13.40 -2.64
C LYS A 990 -43.70 -12.10 -1.89
N HIS A 991 -42.69 -12.10 -1.02
CA HIS A 991 -42.26 -10.92 -0.28
C HIS A 991 -41.71 -9.83 -1.21
N ALA A 992 -40.85 -10.19 -2.17
CA ALA A 992 -40.27 -9.24 -3.14
C ALA A 992 -41.35 -8.47 -3.90
N VAL A 993 -42.35 -9.19 -4.41
CA VAL A 993 -43.47 -8.61 -5.16
C VAL A 993 -44.33 -7.70 -4.26
N ARG A 994 -44.56 -8.07 -3.00
CA ARG A 994 -45.31 -7.24 -2.05
C ARG A 994 -44.54 -5.98 -1.68
N VAL A 995 -43.28 -6.07 -1.28
CA VAL A 995 -42.45 -4.91 -0.95
C VAL A 995 -42.36 -3.94 -2.12
N TYR A 996 -42.08 -4.43 -3.33
CA TYR A 996 -41.99 -3.57 -4.50
C TYR A 996 -43.29 -2.79 -4.76
N ARG A 997 -44.45 -3.46 -4.63
CA ARG A 997 -45.77 -2.84 -4.78
C ARG A 997 -46.05 -1.79 -3.72
N GLU A 998 -45.75 -2.08 -2.45
CA GLU A 998 -45.98 -1.13 -1.35
C GLU A 998 -45.03 0.07 -1.45
N VAL A 999 -43.77 -0.13 -1.85
CA VAL A 999 -42.84 0.97 -2.16
C VAL A 999 -43.41 1.84 -3.27
N LEU A 1000 -43.88 1.27 -4.39
CA LEU A 1000 -44.52 2.04 -5.46
C LEU A 1000 -45.74 2.83 -4.98
N GLN A 1001 -46.56 2.23 -4.11
CA GLN A 1001 -47.74 2.88 -3.54
C GLN A 1001 -47.37 4.02 -2.58
N ALA A 1002 -46.35 3.83 -1.73
CA ALA A 1002 -45.84 4.86 -0.84
C ALA A 1002 -45.27 6.05 -1.62
N PHE A 1003 -44.44 5.80 -2.65
CA PHE A 1003 -43.87 6.85 -3.49
C PHE A 1003 -44.92 7.62 -4.29
N SER A 1004 -46.06 7.01 -4.63
CA SER A 1004 -47.17 7.73 -5.27
C SER A 1004 -47.73 8.88 -4.43
N LYS A 1005 -47.52 8.85 -3.10
CA LYS A 1005 -47.90 9.91 -2.16
C LYS A 1005 -46.84 11.02 -2.05
N PHE A 1006 -45.61 10.80 -2.53
CA PHE A 1006 -44.47 11.71 -2.39
C PHE A 1006 -43.80 12.00 -3.75
N PRO A 1007 -44.33 12.96 -4.54
CA PRO A 1007 -43.83 13.26 -5.88
C PRO A 1007 -42.33 13.63 -5.94
N GLN A 1008 -41.76 14.19 -4.86
CA GLN A 1008 -40.35 14.59 -4.80
C GLN A 1008 -39.37 13.43 -4.97
N TYR A 1009 -39.77 12.19 -4.63
CA TYR A 1009 -38.90 11.02 -4.74
C TYR A 1009 -39.07 10.25 -6.07
N ARG A 1010 -39.88 10.78 -7.01
CA ARG A 1010 -40.15 10.13 -8.31
C ARG A 1010 -38.88 9.89 -9.12
N GLU A 1011 -37.95 10.83 -9.09
CA GLU A 1011 -36.68 10.72 -9.83
C GLU A 1011 -35.76 9.63 -9.27
N PHE A 1012 -35.76 9.42 -7.94
CA PHE A 1012 -35.01 8.33 -7.31
C PHE A 1012 -35.46 6.95 -7.81
N LEU A 1013 -36.77 6.76 -7.98
CA LEU A 1013 -37.37 5.46 -8.31
C LEU A 1013 -37.54 5.21 -9.82
N LEU A 1014 -37.85 6.25 -10.60
CA LEU A 1014 -38.13 6.14 -12.05
C LEU A 1014 -37.08 6.82 -12.94
N GLY A 1015 -36.10 7.53 -12.37
CA GLY A 1015 -35.06 8.19 -13.15
C GLY A 1015 -34.18 7.18 -13.89
N GLU A 1016 -33.71 7.56 -15.09
CA GLU A 1016 -32.70 6.78 -15.81
C GLU A 1016 -31.34 6.96 -15.12
N ARG A 1017 -31.10 6.13 -14.10
CA ARG A 1017 -29.83 6.02 -13.37
C ARG A 1017 -29.08 4.78 -13.82
N ALA A 1018 -27.74 4.80 -13.72
CA ALA A 1018 -26.91 3.62 -13.98
C ALA A 1018 -27.30 2.43 -13.08
N GLU A 1019 -27.67 2.72 -11.83
CA GLU A 1019 -28.11 1.74 -10.84
C GLU A 1019 -29.46 2.14 -10.24
N PRO A 1020 -30.58 1.77 -10.88
CA PRO A 1020 -31.91 2.11 -10.38
C PRO A 1020 -32.26 1.33 -9.11
N PHE A 1021 -33.20 1.88 -8.33
CA PHE A 1021 -33.80 1.16 -7.21
C PHE A 1021 -34.44 -0.15 -7.70
N ALA A 1022 -34.17 -1.24 -6.98
CA ALA A 1022 -34.70 -2.56 -7.30
C ALA A 1022 -35.07 -3.33 -6.03
N VAL A 1023 -36.07 -4.20 -6.14
CA VAL A 1023 -36.42 -5.21 -5.14
C VAL A 1023 -36.27 -6.56 -5.81
N LEU A 1024 -35.38 -7.40 -5.29
CA LEU A 1024 -34.90 -8.62 -5.95
C LEU A 1024 -34.95 -9.81 -4.99
N THR A 1025 -35.14 -11.01 -5.53
CA THR A 1025 -34.86 -12.25 -4.78
C THR A 1025 -33.36 -12.48 -4.65
N LEU A 1026 -32.97 -13.41 -3.77
CA LEU A 1026 -31.57 -13.85 -3.64
C LEU A 1026 -30.99 -14.31 -4.99
N GLU A 1027 -31.73 -15.11 -5.76
CA GLU A 1027 -31.24 -15.57 -7.07
C GLU A 1027 -31.07 -14.39 -8.04
N GLN A 1028 -32.04 -13.47 -8.09
CA GLN A 1028 -32.01 -12.30 -8.97
C GLN A 1028 -30.90 -11.29 -8.60
N ALA A 1029 -30.50 -11.23 -7.34
CA ALA A 1029 -29.48 -10.31 -6.86
C ALA A 1029 -28.05 -10.69 -7.30
N THR A 1030 -27.80 -11.94 -7.72
CA THR A 1030 -26.47 -12.48 -8.05
C THR A 1030 -25.61 -11.61 -8.98
N ALA A 1031 -26.23 -10.85 -9.89
CA ALA A 1031 -25.53 -10.01 -10.87
C ALA A 1031 -25.64 -8.49 -10.60
N GLN A 1032 -26.17 -8.07 -9.45
CA GLN A 1032 -26.40 -6.66 -9.13
C GLN A 1032 -25.73 -6.28 -7.81
N SER A 1033 -25.17 -5.08 -7.72
CA SER A 1033 -24.68 -4.50 -6.46
C SER A 1033 -25.19 -3.08 -6.30
N ARG A 1034 -25.25 -2.59 -5.07
CA ARG A 1034 -25.68 -1.23 -4.73
C ARG A 1034 -24.81 -0.69 -3.59
N ASP A 1035 -24.80 0.63 -3.40
CA ASP A 1035 -24.10 1.24 -2.28
C ASP A 1035 -24.67 0.76 -0.95
N ARG A 1036 -26.00 0.69 -0.86
CA ARG A 1036 -26.72 0.16 0.30
C ARG A 1036 -27.67 -0.96 -0.08
N VAL A 1037 -27.78 -1.94 0.80
CA VAL A 1037 -28.71 -3.06 0.66
C VAL A 1037 -29.54 -3.18 1.93
N ILE A 1038 -30.86 -3.27 1.74
CA ILE A 1038 -31.77 -3.73 2.80
C ILE A 1038 -32.02 -5.20 2.53
N PHE A 1039 -31.52 -6.08 3.40
CA PHE A 1039 -31.79 -7.50 3.32
C PHE A 1039 -33.01 -7.82 4.20
N SER A 1040 -34.19 -7.89 3.59
CA SER A 1040 -35.43 -8.26 4.26
C SER A 1040 -35.64 -9.76 4.15
N ILE A 1041 -35.54 -10.47 5.28
CA ILE A 1041 -35.60 -11.93 5.28
C ILE A 1041 -36.93 -12.42 4.69
N GLY A 1042 -38.03 -11.72 4.98
CA GLY A 1042 -39.35 -11.97 4.41
C GLY A 1042 -40.14 -13.08 5.08
N TYR A 1043 -39.60 -13.67 6.16
CA TYR A 1043 -40.22 -14.73 6.96
C TYR A 1043 -40.51 -14.24 8.38
N GLY A 1044 -41.68 -14.62 8.91
CA GLY A 1044 -42.20 -14.16 10.19
C GLY A 1044 -42.46 -15.26 11.21
N ARG A 1045 -43.01 -14.84 12.35
CA ARG A 1045 -43.41 -15.73 13.44
C ARG A 1045 -44.89 -16.08 13.35
N THR A 1046 -45.25 -17.28 13.79
CA THR A 1046 -46.66 -17.63 14.04
C THR A 1046 -47.22 -16.78 15.18
N PRO A 1047 -48.56 -16.67 15.36
CA PRO A 1047 -49.15 -15.97 16.49
C PRO A 1047 -48.76 -16.53 17.86
N HIS A 1048 -48.24 -17.77 17.89
CA HIS A 1048 -47.69 -18.42 19.09
C HIS A 1048 -46.19 -18.15 19.30
N GLY A 1049 -45.59 -17.23 18.53
CA GLY A 1049 -44.18 -16.84 18.65
C GLY A 1049 -43.18 -17.78 17.98
N ARG A 1050 -43.62 -18.89 17.37
CA ARG A 1050 -42.74 -19.90 16.77
C ARG A 1050 -42.35 -19.55 15.33
N VAL A 1051 -41.07 -19.73 15.00
CA VAL A 1051 -40.55 -19.69 13.61
C VAL A 1051 -40.65 -21.08 12.97
N LEU A 1052 -41.11 -21.14 11.73
CA LEU A 1052 -41.24 -22.39 10.97
C LEU A 1052 -39.93 -22.71 10.24
N SER A 1053 -39.64 -23.99 10.01
CA SER A 1053 -38.37 -24.44 9.39
C SER A 1053 -38.30 -24.21 7.88
N ASN A 1054 -39.35 -23.69 7.25
CA ASN A 1054 -39.39 -23.45 5.80
C ASN A 1054 -39.01 -22.00 5.48
N PHE A 1055 -37.79 -21.81 4.97
CA PHE A 1055 -37.23 -20.51 4.55
C PHE A 1055 -37.06 -20.40 3.03
N GLY A 1056 -37.89 -21.12 2.26
CA GLY A 1056 -37.86 -21.08 0.81
C GLY A 1056 -36.50 -21.51 0.24
N ALA A 1057 -35.87 -20.66 -0.57
CA ALA A 1057 -34.61 -20.95 -1.24
C ALA A 1057 -33.43 -21.14 -0.24
N LEU A 1058 -33.45 -20.45 0.90
CA LEU A 1058 -32.39 -20.57 1.92
C LEU A 1058 -32.39 -21.93 2.64
N GLY A 1059 -33.56 -22.59 2.73
CA GLY A 1059 -33.72 -23.89 3.38
C GLY A 1059 -33.38 -25.10 2.49
N ARG A 1060 -32.92 -24.87 1.25
CA ARG A 1060 -32.58 -25.91 0.27
C ARG A 1060 -31.05 -26.04 0.14
N PRO A 1061 -30.52 -27.15 -0.41
CA PRO A 1061 -29.10 -27.25 -0.77
C PRO A 1061 -28.66 -26.07 -1.66
N GLY A 1062 -27.52 -25.44 -1.36
CA GLY A 1062 -27.06 -24.23 -2.05
C GLY A 1062 -27.55 -22.91 -1.43
N GLY A 1063 -28.35 -22.96 -0.35
CA GLY A 1063 -28.83 -21.78 0.37
C GLY A 1063 -27.69 -20.94 0.97
N GLU A 1064 -26.58 -21.58 1.35
CA GLU A 1064 -25.32 -20.96 1.80
C GLU A 1064 -24.75 -20.00 0.73
N HIS A 1065 -24.72 -20.42 -0.54
CA HIS A 1065 -24.26 -19.58 -1.65
C HIS A 1065 -25.18 -18.38 -1.87
N LEU A 1066 -26.51 -18.57 -1.73
CA LEU A 1066 -27.48 -17.47 -1.84
C LEU A 1066 -27.33 -16.44 -0.73
N LEU A 1067 -27.02 -16.89 0.49
CA LEU A 1067 -26.71 -15.99 1.60
C LEU A 1067 -25.39 -15.25 1.35
N ALA A 1068 -24.33 -15.94 0.92
CA ALA A 1068 -23.06 -15.32 0.53
C ALA A 1068 -23.24 -14.26 -0.57
N ILE A 1069 -24.10 -14.54 -1.56
CA ILE A 1069 -24.49 -13.59 -2.59
C ILE A 1069 -25.10 -12.35 -1.95
N ALA A 1070 -26.12 -12.48 -1.09
CA ALA A 1070 -26.77 -11.34 -0.43
C ALA A 1070 -25.78 -10.47 0.34
N MET A 1071 -24.93 -11.11 1.15
CA MET A 1071 -23.95 -10.44 2.00
C MET A 1071 -22.88 -9.67 1.20
N THR A 1072 -22.55 -10.15 0.00
CA THR A 1072 -21.56 -9.51 -0.90
C THR A 1072 -22.14 -8.44 -1.82
N ARG A 1073 -23.45 -8.15 -1.73
CA ARG A 1073 -24.12 -7.21 -2.64
C ARG A 1073 -24.04 -5.74 -2.23
N ALA A 1074 -23.86 -5.45 -0.95
CA ALA A 1074 -23.66 -4.10 -0.47
C ALA A 1074 -22.22 -3.65 -0.70
N ARG A 1075 -22.05 -2.45 -1.26
CA ARG A 1075 -20.72 -1.84 -1.37
C ARG A 1075 -20.31 -1.08 -0.13
N ARG A 1076 -21.23 -0.44 0.59
CA ARG A 1076 -20.93 0.41 1.76
C ARG A 1076 -21.54 -0.14 3.04
N ALA A 1077 -22.87 -0.34 3.03
CA ALA A 1077 -23.60 -0.72 4.22
C ALA A 1077 -24.78 -1.64 3.90
N MET A 1078 -25.12 -2.49 4.85
CA MET A 1078 -26.26 -3.38 4.78
C MET A 1078 -27.07 -3.33 6.08
N THR A 1079 -28.40 -3.30 5.92
CA THR A 1079 -29.32 -3.47 7.04
C THR A 1079 -30.09 -4.77 6.86
N ILE A 1080 -30.00 -5.66 7.85
CA ILE A 1080 -30.76 -6.90 7.89
C ILE A 1080 -32.03 -6.66 8.68
N VAL A 1081 -33.18 -6.87 8.05
CA VAL A 1081 -34.50 -6.71 8.67
C VAL A 1081 -35.05 -8.11 8.94
N SER A 1082 -35.34 -8.40 10.21
CA SER A 1082 -35.87 -9.70 10.65
C SER A 1082 -37.07 -9.55 11.57
N CYS A 1083 -38.03 -10.46 11.44
CA CYS A 1083 -39.18 -10.58 12.34
C CYS A 1083 -38.94 -11.51 13.54
N PHE A 1084 -37.77 -12.14 13.63
CA PHE A 1084 -37.40 -13.10 14.66
C PHE A 1084 -35.95 -12.89 15.11
N LYS A 1085 -35.67 -13.32 16.35
CA LYS A 1085 -34.32 -13.29 16.94
C LYS A 1085 -33.58 -14.60 16.68
N PRO A 1086 -32.25 -14.63 16.84
CA PRO A 1086 -31.47 -15.88 16.74
C PRO A 1086 -31.98 -16.96 17.70
N GLU A 1087 -32.35 -16.55 18.91
CA GLU A 1087 -32.92 -17.43 19.96
C GLU A 1087 -34.25 -18.09 19.55
N ASP A 1088 -34.99 -17.49 18.61
CA ASP A 1088 -36.26 -18.04 18.11
C ASP A 1088 -36.04 -19.20 17.11
N LEU A 1089 -34.80 -19.43 16.66
CA LEU A 1089 -34.41 -20.45 15.68
C LEU A 1089 -33.91 -21.73 16.36
N ASP A 1090 -34.64 -22.83 16.18
CA ASP A 1090 -34.24 -24.15 16.69
C ASP A 1090 -33.19 -24.81 15.78
N SER A 1091 -31.91 -24.68 16.14
CA SER A 1091 -30.76 -25.16 15.37
C SER A 1091 -30.82 -26.64 14.99
N SER A 1092 -31.52 -27.48 15.77
CA SER A 1092 -31.72 -28.89 15.46
C SER A 1092 -32.61 -29.16 14.24
N ARG A 1093 -33.41 -28.17 13.83
CA ARG A 1093 -34.39 -28.26 12.73
C ARG A 1093 -33.98 -27.48 11.49
N LEU A 1094 -32.93 -26.66 11.58
CA LEU A 1094 -32.43 -25.85 10.46
C LEU A 1094 -31.52 -26.69 9.57
N LYS A 1095 -31.48 -26.36 8.28
CA LYS A 1095 -30.60 -26.99 7.30
C LYS A 1095 -30.05 -25.93 6.35
N HIS A 1096 -28.88 -26.23 5.76
CA HIS A 1096 -28.25 -25.43 4.70
C HIS A 1096 -28.04 -23.96 5.12
N GLY A 1097 -28.32 -23.00 4.24
CA GLY A 1097 -28.09 -21.58 4.47
C GLY A 1097 -28.84 -20.96 5.66
N VAL A 1098 -29.86 -21.62 6.20
CA VAL A 1098 -30.58 -21.12 7.40
C VAL A 1098 -29.72 -21.27 8.66
N VAL A 1099 -28.82 -22.26 8.71
CA VAL A 1099 -27.86 -22.42 9.81
C VAL A 1099 -26.92 -21.22 9.84
N GLU A 1100 -26.36 -20.86 8.70
CA GLU A 1100 -25.48 -19.70 8.56
C GLU A 1100 -26.22 -18.38 8.83
N LEU A 1101 -27.49 -18.26 8.41
CA LEU A 1101 -28.32 -17.11 8.75
C LEU A 1101 -28.53 -16.98 10.27
N ALA A 1102 -28.78 -18.09 10.97
CA ALA A 1102 -28.96 -18.08 12.42
C ALA A 1102 -27.70 -17.60 13.14
N GLU A 1103 -26.53 -18.11 12.73
CA GLU A 1103 -25.23 -17.70 13.27
C GLU A 1103 -24.88 -16.25 12.92
N LEU A 1104 -25.28 -15.78 11.74
CA LEU A 1104 -25.11 -14.41 11.31
C LEU A 1104 -25.98 -13.44 12.13
N LEU A 1105 -27.21 -13.82 12.45
CA LEU A 1105 -28.08 -13.00 13.29
C LEU A 1105 -27.63 -13.02 14.76
N ALA A 1106 -27.00 -14.12 15.20
CA ALA A 1106 -26.41 -14.28 16.53
C ALA A 1106 -25.09 -13.51 16.68
N PHE A 1107 -24.56 -12.94 15.59
CA PHE A 1107 -23.34 -12.16 15.61
C PHE A 1107 -23.61 -10.82 16.33
N GLU A 1108 -23.29 -10.77 17.62
CA GLU A 1108 -23.13 -9.51 18.33
C GLU A 1108 -21.93 -8.76 17.75
N HIS A 1109 -22.02 -7.43 17.64
CA HIS A 1109 -20.91 -6.61 17.18
C HIS A 1109 -19.66 -6.99 17.99
N PRO A 1110 -18.60 -7.53 17.36
CA PRO A 1110 -17.37 -7.76 18.09
C PRO A 1110 -16.94 -6.38 18.61
N GLU A 1111 -16.76 -6.26 19.93
CA GLU A 1111 -16.00 -5.13 20.44
C GLU A 1111 -14.67 -5.12 19.67
N PRO A 1112 -14.22 -3.95 19.18
CA PRO A 1112 -12.96 -3.89 18.45
C PRO A 1112 -11.90 -4.58 19.29
N GLU A 1113 -11.33 -5.67 18.78
CA GLU A 1113 -10.31 -6.41 19.52
C GLU A 1113 -9.26 -5.41 19.99
N PRO A 1114 -8.91 -5.41 21.29
CA PRO A 1114 -7.87 -4.53 21.78
C PRO A 1114 -6.62 -4.81 20.96
N VAL A 1115 -6.14 -3.77 20.28
CA VAL A 1115 -4.96 -3.83 19.42
C VAL A 1115 -3.84 -4.43 20.25
N SER A 1116 -3.31 -5.57 19.81
CA SER A 1116 -2.06 -6.07 20.36
C SER A 1116 -1.00 -5.05 19.99
N LEU A 1117 -0.66 -4.16 20.92
CA LEU A 1117 0.47 -3.25 20.74
C LEU A 1117 1.68 -4.11 20.41
N PRO A 1118 2.40 -3.85 19.31
CA PRO A 1118 3.64 -4.56 19.03
C PRO A 1118 4.54 -4.48 20.26
N SER A 1119 5.20 -5.59 20.58
CA SER A 1119 6.01 -5.74 21.80
C SER A 1119 7.13 -4.69 21.94
N GLU A 1120 7.51 -4.04 20.83
CA GLU A 1120 8.27 -2.80 20.80
C GLU A 1120 7.74 -1.88 19.69
N THR A 1121 7.13 -0.75 20.06
CA THR A 1121 6.76 0.31 19.11
C THR A 1121 8.01 1.10 18.73
N ASP A 1122 8.16 1.47 17.45
CA ASP A 1122 9.26 2.34 17.02
C ASP A 1122 9.26 3.66 17.85
N PRO A 1123 10.40 4.06 18.45
CA PRO A 1123 10.50 5.26 19.29
C PRO A 1123 10.04 6.54 18.59
N LEU A 1124 10.36 6.69 17.29
CA LEU A 1124 9.96 7.86 16.49
C LEU A 1124 8.44 7.92 16.35
N VAL A 1125 7.80 6.76 16.14
CA VAL A 1125 6.35 6.64 16.02
C VAL A 1125 5.66 6.95 17.35
N ARG A 1126 6.23 6.47 18.45
CA ARG A 1126 5.70 6.70 19.79
C ARG A 1126 5.76 8.18 20.17
N GLU A 1127 6.93 8.81 20.05
CA GLU A 1127 7.08 10.24 20.35
C GLU A 1127 6.14 11.11 19.52
N PHE A 1128 6.01 10.78 18.24
CA PHE A 1128 5.11 11.49 17.34
C PHE A 1128 3.62 11.30 17.71
N ALA A 1129 3.23 10.10 18.16
CA ALA A 1129 1.88 9.84 18.66
C ALA A 1129 1.58 10.61 19.94
N ASP A 1130 2.48 10.60 20.93
CA ASP A 1130 2.32 11.31 22.20
C ASP A 1130 2.11 12.82 21.96
N ARG A 1131 2.84 13.40 21.00
CA ARG A 1131 2.66 14.80 20.59
C ARG A 1131 1.31 15.05 19.95
N LEU A 1132 0.86 14.18 19.04
CA LEU A 1132 -0.48 14.31 18.46
C LEU A 1132 -1.59 14.21 19.52
N GLU A 1133 -1.45 13.31 20.49
CA GLU A 1133 -2.39 13.18 21.61
C GLU A 1133 -2.43 14.45 22.47
N ALA A 1134 -1.30 15.15 22.64
CA ALA A 1134 -1.25 16.45 23.31
C ALA A 1134 -2.08 17.55 22.60
N TYR A 1135 -2.35 17.42 21.29
CA TYR A 1135 -3.28 18.28 20.55
C TYR A 1135 -4.77 17.87 20.71
N GLY A 1136 -5.08 16.88 21.56
CA GLY A 1136 -6.43 16.36 21.74
C GLY A 1136 -6.90 15.45 20.60
N VAL A 1137 -5.96 14.92 19.82
CA VAL A 1137 -6.23 13.98 18.71
C VAL A 1137 -6.25 12.56 19.26
N ARG A 1138 -7.25 11.76 18.88
CA ARG A 1138 -7.25 10.32 19.18
C ARG A 1138 -6.30 9.63 18.21
N VAL A 1139 -5.24 9.00 18.72
CA VAL A 1139 -4.24 8.27 17.93
C VAL A 1139 -4.35 6.77 18.23
N VAL A 1140 -4.18 5.94 17.19
CA VAL A 1140 -4.05 4.49 17.30
C VAL A 1140 -2.88 4.06 16.42
N LEU A 1141 -1.92 3.40 17.05
CA LEU A 1141 -0.75 2.84 16.39
C LEU A 1141 -1.05 1.47 15.81
N ASP A 1142 -0.46 1.19 14.64
CA ASP A 1142 -0.61 -0.05 13.89
C ASP A 1142 -2.08 -0.52 13.78
N TYR A 1143 -2.95 0.41 13.36
CA TYR A 1143 -4.38 0.16 13.32
C TYR A 1143 -4.68 -1.04 12.42
N ARG A 1144 -5.01 -2.16 13.09
CA ARG A 1144 -5.28 -3.49 12.52
C ARG A 1144 -4.14 -4.06 11.66
N GLY A 1145 -2.89 -3.75 12.01
CA GLY A 1145 -1.72 -4.23 11.26
C GLY A 1145 -1.57 -3.62 9.86
N ALA A 1146 -2.41 -2.64 9.51
CA ALA A 1146 -2.58 -2.17 8.13
C ALA A 1146 -2.24 -0.69 7.95
N ILE A 1147 -2.49 0.16 8.97
CA ILE A 1147 -2.16 1.59 8.94
C ILE A 1147 -1.18 1.87 10.09
N PRO A 1148 0.06 2.33 9.79
CA PRO A 1148 1.08 2.57 10.82
C PRO A 1148 0.61 3.51 11.93
N ILE A 1149 -0.03 4.62 11.56
CA ILE A 1149 -0.65 5.55 12.50
C ILE A 1149 -2.01 5.98 11.94
N ALA A 1150 -3.08 5.71 12.69
CA ALA A 1150 -4.42 6.23 12.44
C ALA A 1150 -4.75 7.29 13.48
N ALA A 1151 -5.22 8.46 13.04
CA ALA A 1151 -5.57 9.56 13.94
C ALA A 1151 -6.92 10.18 13.60
N SER A 1152 -7.67 10.66 14.59
CA SER A 1152 -8.99 11.28 14.39
C SER A 1152 -9.28 12.43 15.34
N HIS A 1153 -10.07 13.38 14.87
CA HIS A 1153 -10.63 14.48 15.66
C HIS A 1153 -11.99 14.88 15.06
N GLY A 1154 -13.05 14.78 15.86
CA GLY A 1154 -14.43 14.92 15.36
C GLY A 1154 -14.77 13.86 14.29
N ASP A 1155 -15.37 14.30 13.18
CA ASP A 1155 -15.75 13.42 12.05
C ASP A 1155 -14.63 13.23 11.01
N ARG A 1156 -13.38 13.60 11.33
CA ARG A 1156 -12.23 13.48 10.42
C ARG A 1156 -11.27 12.42 10.91
N ALA A 1157 -10.81 11.57 9.99
CA ALA A 1157 -9.79 10.57 10.22
C ALA A 1157 -8.64 10.73 9.21
N ILE A 1158 -7.40 10.52 9.66
CA ILE A 1158 -6.19 10.56 8.86
C ILE A 1158 -5.37 9.28 9.05
N ALA A 1159 -4.87 8.74 7.94
CA ALA A 1159 -3.92 7.64 7.89
C ALA A 1159 -2.55 8.22 7.56
N ILE A 1160 -1.55 7.88 8.38
CA ILE A 1160 -0.19 8.39 8.27
C ILE A 1160 0.76 7.21 8.03
N ASP A 1161 1.41 7.20 6.87
CA ASP A 1161 2.52 6.29 6.57
C ASP A 1161 3.85 7.02 6.82
N ILE A 1162 4.88 6.26 7.20
CA ILE A 1162 6.24 6.77 7.36
C ILE A 1162 7.13 6.09 6.31
N ASP A 1163 8.22 6.74 5.88
CA ASP A 1163 9.24 6.15 5.02
C ASP A 1163 10.08 5.06 5.71
N LEU A 1164 9.92 4.87 7.02
CA LEU A 1164 10.22 3.64 7.75
C LEU A 1164 9.42 2.50 7.10
N GLY A 1165 10.04 1.71 6.24
CA GLY A 1165 9.37 0.56 5.61
C GLY A 1165 8.56 -0.23 6.64
N THR A 1166 7.32 -0.58 6.30
CA THR A 1166 6.47 -1.42 7.16
C THR A 1166 7.09 -2.80 7.24
N ALA A 1167 7.95 -3.03 8.24
CA ALA A 1167 8.59 -4.31 8.51
C ALA A 1167 7.58 -5.42 8.90
N SER A 1168 6.28 -5.10 8.96
CA SER A 1168 5.20 -6.00 9.37
C SER A 1168 4.61 -6.87 8.24
N SER A 1169 4.99 -6.67 6.97
CA SER A 1169 4.58 -7.56 5.88
C SER A 1169 5.80 -8.23 5.26
N GLY A 1170 6.02 -9.51 5.56
CA GLY A 1170 7.16 -10.33 5.10
C GLY A 1170 7.27 -10.60 3.59
N ASP A 1171 6.60 -9.82 2.75
CA ASP A 1171 6.88 -9.72 1.31
C ASP A 1171 7.85 -8.54 1.13
N GLY A 1172 8.91 -8.69 0.33
CA GLY A 1172 9.82 -7.59 -0.01
C GLY A 1172 9.05 -6.27 -0.25
N GLY A 1173 9.50 -5.18 0.37
CA GLY A 1173 8.69 -3.97 0.58
C GLY A 1173 7.92 -3.48 -0.65
N ALA A 1174 6.79 -2.80 -0.41
CA ALA A 1174 5.90 -2.29 -1.46
C ALA A 1174 6.66 -1.48 -2.54
N SER A 1175 6.27 -1.62 -3.81
CA SER A 1175 6.85 -0.84 -4.91
C SER A 1175 6.64 0.66 -4.70
N LEU A 1176 7.44 1.51 -5.35
CA LEU A 1176 7.26 2.96 -5.28
C LEU A 1176 5.86 3.37 -5.77
N ARG A 1177 5.35 2.72 -6.82
CA ARG A 1177 3.99 2.91 -7.33
C ARG A 1177 2.94 2.58 -6.27
N GLU A 1178 3.09 1.46 -5.58
CA GLU A 1178 2.18 1.05 -4.51
C GLU A 1178 2.22 2.02 -3.33
N ALA A 1179 3.41 2.32 -2.82
CA ALA A 1179 3.62 3.16 -1.64
C ALA A 1179 3.22 4.63 -1.86
N LEU A 1180 3.52 5.20 -3.04
CA LEU A 1180 3.34 6.64 -3.29
C LEU A 1180 2.03 6.98 -4.02
N ARG A 1181 1.43 6.04 -4.80
CA ARG A 1181 0.23 6.30 -5.60
C ARG A 1181 -0.96 5.42 -5.24
N LEU A 1182 -0.82 4.08 -5.34
CA LEU A 1182 -1.98 3.17 -5.25
C LEU A 1182 -2.56 3.09 -3.84
N ARG A 1183 -1.75 2.74 -2.84
CA ARG A 1183 -2.20 2.66 -1.44
C ARG A 1183 -2.79 3.99 -0.94
N PRO A 1184 -2.15 5.16 -1.17
CA PRO A 1184 -2.75 6.46 -0.84
C PRO A 1184 -4.10 6.71 -1.52
N ALA A 1185 -4.25 6.32 -2.79
CA ALA A 1185 -5.51 6.46 -3.51
C ALA A 1185 -6.62 5.57 -2.92
N VAL A 1186 -6.30 4.34 -2.52
CA VAL A 1186 -7.25 3.43 -1.87
C VAL A 1186 -7.67 3.97 -0.51
N LEU A 1187 -6.73 4.40 0.35
CA LEU A 1187 -7.05 4.98 1.66
C LEU A 1187 -7.95 6.21 1.53
N ARG A 1188 -7.68 7.11 0.57
CA ARG A 1188 -8.56 8.26 0.29
C ARG A 1188 -9.97 7.84 -0.13
N ARG A 1189 -10.09 6.81 -0.97
CA ARG A 1189 -11.39 6.26 -1.39
C ARG A 1189 -12.14 5.62 -0.22
N LEU A 1190 -11.43 5.09 0.76
CA LEU A 1190 -11.97 4.58 2.03
C LEU A 1190 -12.27 5.69 3.06
N GLY A 1191 -12.17 6.97 2.68
CA GLY A 1191 -12.56 8.10 3.51
C GLY A 1191 -11.46 8.62 4.44
N TRP A 1192 -10.23 8.10 4.33
CA TRP A 1192 -9.10 8.63 5.09
C TRP A 1192 -8.55 9.88 4.43
N HIS A 1193 -8.22 10.90 5.21
CA HIS A 1193 -7.16 11.81 4.82
C HIS A 1193 -5.85 11.02 4.81
N TYR A 1194 -4.97 11.25 3.85
CA TYR A 1194 -3.69 10.54 3.76
C TYR A 1194 -2.54 11.53 3.85
N HIS A 1195 -1.58 11.24 4.73
CA HIS A 1195 -0.30 11.95 4.79
C HIS A 1195 0.85 10.94 4.85
N ARG A 1196 1.96 11.27 4.18
CA ARG A 1196 3.22 10.56 4.35
C ARG A 1196 4.16 11.46 5.13
N VAL A 1197 4.95 10.90 6.03
CA VAL A 1197 5.91 11.65 6.85
C VAL A 1197 7.28 11.00 6.69
N GLN A 1198 8.33 11.82 6.57
CA GLN A 1198 9.70 11.33 6.45
C GLN A 1198 10.33 11.15 7.83
N SER A 1199 11.16 10.12 8.00
CA SER A 1199 11.81 9.77 9.27
C SER A 1199 12.71 10.89 9.76
N PHE A 1200 13.41 11.55 8.82
CA PHE A 1200 14.25 12.70 9.12
C PHE A 1200 13.44 13.91 9.60
N ASP A 1201 12.21 14.12 9.11
CA ASP A 1201 11.33 15.19 9.62
C ASP A 1201 10.83 14.87 11.03
N LEU A 1202 10.46 13.61 11.28
CA LEU A 1202 10.08 13.15 12.62
C LEU A 1202 11.22 13.31 13.62
N PHE A 1203 12.48 13.14 13.19
CA PHE A 1203 13.63 13.34 14.06
C PHE A 1203 13.99 14.82 14.25
N ALA A 1204 13.95 15.63 13.18
CA ALA A 1204 14.43 17.01 13.20
C ALA A 1204 13.42 18.01 13.78
N ASP A 1205 12.13 17.88 13.46
CA ASP A 1205 11.06 18.77 13.95
C ASP A 1205 9.73 17.99 14.19
N PRO A 1206 9.71 17.07 15.19
CA PRO A 1206 8.52 16.28 15.46
C PRO A 1206 7.29 17.13 15.87
N GLU A 1207 7.52 18.29 16.50
CA GLU A 1207 6.46 19.20 16.95
C GLU A 1207 5.82 19.93 15.76
N GLY A 1208 6.63 20.45 14.84
CA GLY A 1208 6.13 21.08 13.63
C GLY A 1208 5.36 20.11 12.73
N VAL A 1209 5.76 18.83 12.68
CA VAL A 1209 5.01 17.78 11.97
C VAL A 1209 3.66 17.52 12.65
N ALA A 1210 3.64 17.35 13.99
CA ALA A 1210 2.41 17.13 14.75
C ALA A 1210 1.42 18.30 14.58
N GLY A 1211 1.91 19.55 14.67
CA GLY A 1211 1.11 20.75 14.44
C GLY A 1211 0.59 20.90 12.99
N ARG A 1212 1.28 20.36 11.97
CA ARG A 1212 0.75 20.30 10.59
C ARG A 1212 -0.42 19.32 10.50
N ILE A 1213 -0.28 18.14 11.08
CA ILE A 1213 -1.30 17.07 11.02
C ILE A 1213 -2.52 17.43 11.88
N ALA A 1214 -2.34 18.01 13.07
CA ALA A 1214 -3.41 18.52 13.90
C ALA A 1214 -4.27 19.56 13.15
N ARG A 1215 -3.64 20.47 12.40
CA ARG A 1215 -4.35 21.45 11.54
C ARG A 1215 -5.18 20.79 10.43
N VAL A 1216 -4.68 19.72 9.79
CA VAL A 1216 -5.46 18.97 8.78
C VAL A 1216 -6.72 18.36 9.42
N LEU A 1217 -6.58 17.82 10.62
CA LEU A 1217 -7.68 17.27 11.42
C LEU A 1217 -8.61 18.34 12.03
N GLY A 1218 -8.24 19.62 11.95
CA GLY A 1218 -9.00 20.72 12.55
C GLY A 1218 -8.91 20.78 14.07
N ALA A 1219 -7.90 20.13 14.66
CA ALA A 1219 -7.53 20.32 16.06
C ALA A 1219 -6.70 21.61 16.20
N SER A 1220 -7.03 22.45 17.17
CA SER A 1220 -6.23 23.62 17.55
C SER A 1220 -5.54 23.32 18.88
N ALA A 1221 -4.28 23.73 19.04
CA ALA A 1221 -3.65 23.74 20.35
C ALA A 1221 -4.54 24.52 21.33
N GLN A 1222 -5.19 23.81 22.26
CA GLN A 1222 -5.60 24.46 23.49
C GLN A 1222 -4.30 24.79 24.21
N ALA A 1223 -4.04 26.09 24.37
CA ALA A 1223 -2.83 26.63 24.98
C ALA A 1223 -2.48 25.88 26.28
N SER A 1224 -1.46 25.03 26.20
CA SER A 1224 -0.76 24.41 27.32
C SER A 1224 0.22 25.39 27.96
N ASP A 1225 -0.15 26.67 28.09
CA ASP A 1225 0.61 27.68 28.85
C ASP A 1225 0.38 27.58 30.38
N ALA A 1226 -0.36 26.55 30.84
CA ALA A 1226 -0.69 26.39 32.26
C ALA A 1226 0.13 25.30 32.99
N ALA A 1227 1.09 24.63 32.33
CA ALA A 1227 1.84 23.52 32.94
C ALA A 1227 3.38 23.67 32.95
N PHE A 1228 3.93 24.78 32.46
CA PHE A 1228 5.34 25.15 32.65
C PHE A 1228 5.42 26.50 33.38
N GLN A 1229 5.06 26.48 34.67
CA GLN A 1229 5.55 27.41 35.69
C GLN A 1229 6.03 26.61 36.89
#